data_AF-A0A8G2FCT6-F1
#
_entry.id   AF-A0A8G2FCT6-F1
#
_cell.length_a   1.000
_cell.length_b   1.000
_cell.length_c   1.000
_cell.angle_alpha   90.00
_cell.angle_beta   90.00
_cell.angle_gamma   90.00
#
_symmetry.space_group_name_H-M   'P 1'
#
loop_
_entity.id
_entity.type
_entity.pdbx_description
1 polymer ?
#
loop_
_entity_poly.entity_id
_entity_poly.type
_entity_poly.pdbx_seq_one_letter_code
_entity_poly.pdbx_strand_id
1 'polypeptide(L)'
;MSRSPLPSRASCALIIGLLLTNLAGPRAFAQTTSDPSYWFRILLPPDLVPAQIGHASFRLGSNNIMIFAADLPVQLAALQQITNIQTVAVHHLPNATILTIPMPPGQSINAIPAQNSFHVVLGKPAGTKSINPSYAHGHIVFPASAPGAVITVALPDRSEPLLVGTVMNNAALGLDLQGPGYATIPAISGVVVAAASDDLAMTPSHAGFVLASTDRAAPLPVGHPPVSGTLTAAPDHTGGLDLPHGTIQALRARMEQAQRRIAEAPPLARRDQSLRLARVLLSLGLGSEAEGVLVDMLRSDPAAAEDPKRLALLAVASVLAHRTIPTPSPSSPPAAQTPTDRLWQGLALAEQGDATKAAPMITPGLPRLIAAPVLLRRQVAPLAAETLLAGGAVMPAKTLLDALPHEHNLALARAELLQSEQHPHAALLAYHALLDSPDQRTAGIARFRSIMLRAQLHQIDARTAAASLGRHVYEWRAPRHELNVRIAMARLLATAGQWPQAFTDLRRASHLFPDQAGKQILAVRQALFKQMIASQALKGESPLATVSVLHDNLDLIPPGDAGVPILNMLSDRLIALGLPDQAAGVLRQVVAQSSDDETRAHAGYVLAGLELAAHHLTKAQSALNATAAPDISATLAASRALLATEIAAREGASADLTSLTRSPDPKAIRVATQVAAKRRDWPALEQAERKLAAVTVPATGLLDHQQAQTILQWAVAASHLKDGSTLAQLRQAYQSRLPPGRAADLFATITAAPLPTQTGLSQALAQIAAIERVGATVATKPHAAKPPSTPAGQSAN
;
A
#
# COMPACT_ATOMS: atom_id res chain seq x y z
N MET A 1 20.39 -64.28 -19.25
CA MET A 1 21.19 -64.72 -20.41
C MET A 1 22.47 -63.91 -20.43
N SER A 2 23.63 -64.61 -20.41
CA SER A 2 24.99 -64.17 -20.80
C SER A 2 25.65 -63.02 -20.03
N ARG A 3 26.88 -63.10 -19.48
CA ARG A 3 27.84 -64.19 -19.18
C ARG A 3 28.96 -63.56 -18.32
N SER A 4 29.40 -64.32 -17.32
CA SER A 4 30.57 -64.18 -16.43
C SER A 4 31.91 -64.43 -17.21
N PRO A 5 33.14 -64.58 -16.61
CA PRO A 5 33.48 -65.02 -15.24
C PRO A 5 34.75 -64.45 -14.52
N LEU A 6 34.76 -64.73 -13.20
CA LEU A 6 35.86 -65.01 -12.22
C LEU A 6 37.07 -65.81 -12.76
N PRO A 7 38.26 -65.94 -12.07
CA PRO A 7 38.44 -66.47 -10.68
C PRO A 7 39.62 -65.88 -9.82
N SER A 8 39.54 -65.83 -8.48
CA SER A 8 40.00 -66.78 -7.42
C SER A 8 41.52 -67.03 -7.26
N ARG A 9 42.12 -66.72 -6.08
CA ARG A 9 42.73 -67.66 -5.09
C ARG A 9 43.65 -66.99 -4.04
N ALA A 10 43.61 -67.59 -2.85
CA ALA A 10 44.38 -67.36 -1.62
C ALA A 10 45.89 -67.73 -1.70
N SER A 11 46.73 -67.14 -0.82
CA SER A 11 47.41 -67.83 0.30
C SER A 11 48.78 -67.23 0.74
N CYS A 12 48.90 -67.08 2.07
CA CYS A 12 50.04 -67.38 2.97
C CYS A 12 51.45 -66.75 2.85
N ALA A 13 51.82 -66.08 3.96
CA ALA A 13 52.98 -66.32 4.84
C ALA A 13 54.42 -66.03 4.36
N LEU A 14 55.16 -65.19 5.12
CA LEU A 14 56.39 -65.63 5.80
C LEU A 14 56.86 -64.63 6.88
N ILE A 15 57.15 -65.21 8.06
CA ILE A 15 57.89 -64.66 9.20
C ILE A 15 59.39 -64.85 8.93
N ILE A 16 60.24 -63.84 9.17
CA ILE A 16 61.65 -64.01 9.56
C ILE A 16 62.02 -62.94 10.60
N GLY A 17 62.48 -63.38 11.77
CA GLY A 17 63.13 -62.56 12.80
C GLY A 17 64.63 -62.85 12.95
N LEU A 18 65.21 -62.41 14.09
CA LEU A 18 66.61 -62.52 14.58
C LEU A 18 67.54 -61.34 14.23
N LEU A 19 68.45 -60.82 15.08
CA LEU A 19 68.78 -60.98 16.51
C LEU A 19 69.77 -59.86 16.93
N LEU A 20 69.73 -59.50 18.22
CA LEU A 20 70.83 -59.16 19.16
C LEU A 20 71.71 -57.88 19.04
N THR A 21 71.63 -57.09 20.14
CA THR A 21 72.70 -56.40 20.90
C THR A 21 73.50 -55.29 20.21
N ASN A 22 73.84 -54.14 20.81
CA ASN A 22 74.24 -53.88 22.18
C ASN A 22 74.09 -52.38 22.52
N LEU A 23 74.03 -52.10 23.82
CA LEU A 23 73.97 -50.81 24.52
C LEU A 23 74.84 -49.65 23.95
N ALA A 24 74.25 -48.43 23.91
CA ALA A 24 74.73 -47.21 24.63
C ALA A 24 74.25 -45.89 23.98
N GLY A 25 73.55 -45.03 24.75
CA GLY A 25 73.38 -43.60 24.44
C GLY A 25 72.00 -43.02 24.81
N PRO A 26 71.91 -41.95 25.62
CA PRO A 26 70.63 -41.38 26.02
C PRO A 26 70.13 -40.40 24.94
N ARG A 27 69.29 -40.85 24.00
CA ARG A 27 68.51 -39.97 23.12
C ARG A 27 67.16 -40.61 22.80
N ALA A 28 66.06 -39.93 23.14
CA ALA A 28 64.70 -40.44 23.08
C ALA A 28 64.14 -40.50 21.64
N PHE A 29 63.28 -41.48 21.37
CA PHE A 29 62.59 -41.70 20.10
C PHE A 29 61.10 -41.32 20.21
N ALA A 30 60.53 -40.72 19.15
CA ALA A 30 59.08 -40.77 18.98
C ALA A 30 58.69 -42.21 18.58
N GLN A 31 57.60 -42.76 19.12
CA GLN A 31 57.15 -44.13 18.87
C GLN A 31 55.69 -44.15 18.41
N THR A 32 55.38 -44.91 17.36
CA THR A 32 54.00 -45.29 16.99
C THR A 32 53.46 -46.33 17.97
N THR A 33 52.17 -46.29 18.27
CA THR A 33 51.55 -47.18 19.26
C THR A 33 50.21 -47.72 18.77
N SER A 34 49.80 -48.87 19.29
CA SER A 34 48.51 -49.52 19.02
C SER A 34 47.39 -49.06 19.98
N ASP A 35 47.62 -48.03 20.80
CA ASP A 35 46.68 -47.50 21.79
C ASP A 35 45.76 -46.44 21.12
N PRO A 36 44.43 -46.62 21.06
CA PRO A 36 43.52 -45.73 20.33
C PRO A 36 43.37 -44.33 20.96
N SER A 37 44.05 -44.06 22.07
CA SER A 37 43.92 -42.82 22.84
C SER A 37 44.80 -41.66 22.37
N TYR A 38 45.82 -41.90 21.53
CA TYR A 38 46.70 -40.86 20.96
C TYR A 38 47.35 -41.27 19.63
N TRP A 39 47.73 -40.28 18.80
CA TRP A 39 48.31 -40.50 17.46
C TRP A 39 49.78 -40.94 17.53
N PHE A 40 50.61 -40.24 18.29
CA PHE A 40 51.98 -40.64 18.61
C PHE A 40 52.41 -40.01 19.93
N ARG A 41 53.52 -40.47 20.51
CA ARG A 41 54.08 -39.88 21.73
C ARG A 41 55.50 -39.36 21.53
N ILE A 42 55.81 -38.27 22.23
CA ILE A 42 57.14 -37.70 22.34
C ILE A 42 57.69 -38.10 23.71
N LEU A 43 58.69 -39.00 23.73
CA LEU A 43 59.34 -39.45 24.96
C LEU A 43 60.28 -38.36 25.49
N LEU A 44 60.24 -38.12 26.80
CA LEU A 44 61.12 -37.16 27.44
C LEU A 44 62.33 -37.84 28.11
N PRO A 45 63.51 -37.19 28.08
CA PRO A 45 64.63 -37.50 28.96
C PRO A 45 64.22 -37.48 30.45
N PRO A 46 64.87 -38.27 31.33
CA PRO A 46 64.50 -38.39 32.74
C PRO A 46 64.67 -37.10 33.56
N ASP A 47 65.44 -36.12 33.04
CA ASP A 47 65.64 -34.79 33.61
C ASP A 47 64.51 -33.80 33.28
N LEU A 48 63.59 -34.16 32.36
CA LEU A 48 62.47 -33.33 31.96
C LEU A 48 61.14 -33.90 32.47
N VAL A 49 60.40 -33.11 33.24
CA VAL A 49 59.07 -33.48 33.74
C VAL A 49 57.98 -32.90 32.83
N PRO A 50 57.15 -33.73 32.14
CA PRO A 50 56.13 -33.24 31.21
C PRO A 50 55.17 -32.20 31.82
N ALA A 51 54.81 -32.37 33.10
CA ALA A 51 53.91 -31.47 33.81
C ALA A 51 54.50 -30.07 34.07
N GLN A 52 55.81 -29.87 33.90
CA GLN A 52 56.50 -28.59 34.06
C GLN A 52 56.80 -27.90 32.72
N ILE A 53 56.51 -28.56 31.60
CA ILE A 53 56.77 -28.03 30.26
C ILE A 53 55.48 -27.44 29.70
N GLY A 54 55.49 -26.13 29.47
CA GLY A 54 54.39 -25.46 28.79
C GLY A 54 54.27 -25.93 27.35
N HIS A 55 53.04 -26.11 26.86
CA HIS A 55 52.76 -26.40 25.45
C HIS A 55 51.69 -25.44 24.89
N ALA A 56 51.72 -25.22 23.58
CA ALA A 56 50.70 -24.48 22.85
C ALA A 56 50.48 -25.12 21.47
N SER A 57 49.24 -25.15 21.00
CA SER A 57 48.88 -25.74 19.72
C SER A 57 47.88 -24.84 19.00
N PHE A 58 48.12 -24.50 17.75
CA PHE A 58 47.23 -23.66 16.95
C PHE A 58 47.34 -23.99 15.46
N ARG A 59 46.41 -23.46 14.67
CA ARG A 59 46.35 -23.72 13.24
C ARG A 59 46.62 -22.43 12.45
N LEU A 60 47.49 -22.53 11.45
CA LEU A 60 47.78 -21.48 10.49
C LEU A 60 47.63 -22.04 9.07
N GLY A 61 46.55 -21.69 8.38
CA GLY A 61 46.23 -22.26 7.05
C GLY A 61 46.06 -23.78 7.09
N SER A 62 46.85 -24.50 6.28
CA SER A 62 46.91 -25.97 6.27
C SER A 62 47.80 -26.55 7.38
N ASN A 63 48.59 -25.74 8.08
CA ASN A 63 49.59 -26.19 9.03
C ASN A 63 49.07 -26.11 10.46
N ASN A 64 49.22 -27.20 11.22
CA ASN A 64 49.10 -27.15 12.67
C ASN A 64 50.50 -26.97 13.26
N ILE A 65 50.62 -26.00 14.16
CA ILE A 65 51.87 -25.66 14.82
C ILE A 65 51.72 -26.01 16.30
N MET A 66 52.67 -26.78 16.82
CA MET A 66 52.74 -27.17 18.21
C MET A 66 54.09 -26.73 18.78
N ILE A 67 54.05 -26.07 19.93
CA ILE A 67 55.22 -25.46 20.58
C ILE A 67 55.34 -26.03 21.98
N PHE A 68 56.53 -26.49 22.34
CA PHE A 68 56.90 -26.91 23.69
C PHE A 68 57.95 -25.96 24.25
N ALA A 69 57.77 -25.48 25.48
CA ALA A 69 58.69 -24.58 26.17
C ALA A 69 59.88 -25.33 26.80
N ALA A 70 60.51 -26.22 26.03
CA ALA A 70 61.75 -26.93 26.35
C ALA A 70 62.39 -27.41 25.05
N ASP A 71 63.72 -27.60 25.03
CA ASP A 71 64.39 -28.27 23.91
C ASP A 71 64.17 -29.79 24.01
N LEU A 72 63.15 -30.27 23.30
CA LEU A 72 62.80 -31.67 23.21
C LEU A 72 63.63 -32.34 22.10
N PRO A 73 64.21 -33.54 22.32
CA PRO A 73 65.05 -34.23 21.34
C PRO A 73 64.22 -34.89 20.21
N VAL A 74 63.39 -34.11 19.50
CA VAL A 74 62.55 -34.59 18.39
C VAL A 74 63.34 -34.56 17.09
N GLN A 75 63.53 -35.73 16.46
CA GLN A 75 64.22 -35.81 15.16
C GLN A 75 63.22 -35.72 14.00
N LEU A 76 63.51 -34.86 13.01
CA LEU A 76 62.68 -34.69 11.82
C LEU A 76 62.42 -36.02 11.09
N ALA A 77 63.46 -36.83 10.88
CA ALA A 77 63.33 -38.12 10.19
C ALA A 77 62.39 -39.09 10.91
N ALA A 78 62.46 -39.15 12.25
CA ALA A 78 61.56 -39.97 13.06
C ALA A 78 60.12 -39.46 12.96
N LEU A 79 59.92 -38.14 12.99
CA LEU A 79 58.59 -37.54 12.88
C LEU A 79 57.94 -37.75 11.51
N GLN A 80 58.72 -37.67 10.42
CA GLN A 80 58.27 -37.99 9.06
C GLN A 80 57.86 -39.46 8.92
N GLN A 81 58.65 -40.37 9.49
CA GLN A 81 58.35 -41.82 9.49
C GLN A 81 57.09 -42.17 10.28
N ILE A 82 56.84 -41.50 11.41
CA ILE A 82 55.70 -41.79 12.29
C ILE A 82 54.40 -41.20 11.75
N THR A 83 54.46 -40.01 11.17
CA THR A 83 53.28 -39.31 10.64
C THR A 83 52.92 -39.72 9.21
N ASN A 84 53.85 -40.36 8.48
CA ASN A 84 53.81 -40.57 7.03
C ASN A 84 53.66 -39.26 6.22
N ILE A 85 54.14 -38.13 6.76
CA ILE A 85 54.05 -36.81 6.12
C ILE A 85 55.47 -36.28 5.89
N GLN A 86 55.87 -36.14 4.63
CA GLN A 86 57.20 -35.66 4.24
C GLN A 86 57.40 -34.16 4.51
N THR A 87 56.31 -33.39 4.52
CA THR A 87 56.30 -31.92 4.65
C THR A 87 56.24 -31.42 6.10
N VAL A 88 56.45 -32.30 7.09
CA VAL A 88 56.59 -31.90 8.49
C VAL A 88 57.89 -31.13 8.69
N ALA A 89 57.90 -30.15 9.60
CA ALA A 89 59.11 -29.45 10.01
C ALA A 89 59.28 -29.49 11.54
N VAL A 90 60.54 -29.50 11.98
CA VAL A 90 60.96 -29.40 13.38
C VAL A 90 61.96 -28.27 13.50
N HIS A 91 61.69 -27.30 14.38
CA HIS A 91 62.60 -26.20 14.68
C HIS A 91 62.95 -26.20 16.17
N HIS A 92 64.24 -26.32 16.47
CA HIS A 92 64.78 -26.22 17.82
C HIS A 92 65.22 -24.79 18.10
N LEU A 93 64.67 -24.20 19.16
CA LEU A 93 65.08 -22.93 19.75
C LEU A 93 65.77 -23.22 21.10
N PRO A 94 66.61 -22.31 21.62
CA PRO A 94 67.34 -22.53 22.87
C PRO A 94 66.48 -22.91 24.08
N ASN A 95 65.20 -22.54 24.07
CA ASN A 95 64.23 -22.77 25.14
C ASN A 95 62.89 -23.32 24.64
N ALA A 96 62.80 -23.78 23.39
CA ALA A 96 61.56 -24.31 22.84
C ALA A 96 61.77 -25.24 21.64
N THR A 97 60.83 -26.16 21.43
CA THR A 97 60.74 -26.99 20.22
C THR A 97 59.42 -26.73 19.50
N ILE A 98 59.50 -26.44 18.20
CA ILE A 98 58.34 -26.15 17.35
C ILE A 98 58.17 -27.27 16.33
N LEU A 99 56.98 -27.84 16.27
CA LEU A 99 56.58 -28.85 15.30
C LEU A 99 55.52 -28.26 14.37
N THR A 100 55.75 -28.32 13.07
CA THR A 100 54.81 -27.86 12.04
C THR A 100 54.34 -29.05 11.23
N ILE A 101 53.07 -29.44 11.37
CA ILE A 101 52.49 -30.62 10.74
C ILE A 101 51.29 -30.20 9.86
N PRO A 102 51.33 -30.41 8.53
CA PRO A 102 50.20 -30.09 7.67
C PRO A 102 49.04 -31.08 7.87
N MET A 103 47.82 -30.56 8.02
CA MET A 103 46.61 -31.35 8.27
C MET A 103 45.44 -30.90 7.38
N PRO A 104 44.54 -31.82 6.97
CA PRO A 104 43.30 -31.49 6.25
C PRO A 104 42.42 -30.46 6.99
N PRO A 105 41.55 -29.70 6.28
CA PRO A 105 40.59 -28.82 6.92
C PRO A 105 39.70 -29.58 7.91
N GLY A 106 39.46 -29.00 9.09
CA GLY A 106 38.66 -29.61 10.15
C GLY A 106 39.41 -30.55 11.11
N GLN A 107 40.65 -30.96 10.80
CA GLN A 107 41.50 -31.72 11.72
C GLN A 107 42.49 -30.79 12.45
N SER A 108 42.67 -31.03 13.75
CA SER A 108 43.62 -30.32 14.61
C SER A 108 44.45 -31.31 15.42
N ILE A 109 45.61 -30.89 15.91
CA ILE A 109 46.44 -31.68 16.83
C ILE A 109 46.64 -30.93 18.13
N ASN A 110 46.78 -31.68 19.22
CA ASN A 110 47.20 -31.12 20.50
C ASN A 110 48.10 -32.10 21.27
N ALA A 111 48.87 -31.60 22.23
CA ALA A 111 49.64 -32.42 23.16
C ALA A 111 48.93 -32.54 24.51
N ILE A 112 49.03 -33.71 25.13
CA ILE A 112 48.59 -33.98 26.50
C ILE A 112 49.80 -34.51 27.29
N PRO A 113 50.17 -33.91 28.44
CA PRO A 113 51.25 -34.42 29.27
C PRO A 113 50.87 -35.77 29.90
N ALA A 114 51.78 -36.74 29.84
CA ALA A 114 51.71 -38.04 30.51
C ALA A 114 52.89 -38.21 31.49
N GLN A 115 53.09 -39.39 32.09
CA GLN A 115 54.12 -39.58 33.14
C GLN A 115 55.56 -39.26 32.69
N ASN A 116 55.96 -39.70 31.48
CA ASN A 116 57.31 -39.44 30.93
C ASN A 116 57.28 -39.12 29.42
N SER A 117 56.16 -38.58 28.95
CA SER A 117 55.95 -38.29 27.53
C SER A 117 54.86 -37.25 27.30
N PHE A 118 54.84 -36.65 26.12
CA PHE A 118 53.67 -35.95 25.58
C PHE A 118 52.93 -36.85 24.60
N HIS A 119 51.63 -37.05 24.82
CA HIS A 119 50.75 -37.77 23.90
C HIS A 119 50.13 -36.76 22.93
N VAL A 120 50.37 -36.93 21.63
CA VAL A 120 49.80 -36.08 20.59
C VAL A 120 48.49 -36.68 20.16
N VAL A 121 47.39 -35.94 20.33
CA VAL A 121 46.02 -36.36 20.01
C VAL A 121 45.46 -35.54 18.85
N LEU A 122 44.48 -36.13 18.13
CA LEU A 122 43.71 -35.41 17.12
C LEU A 122 42.51 -34.72 17.78
N GLY A 123 42.31 -33.45 17.47
CA GLY A 123 41.21 -32.63 17.99
C GLY A 123 41.54 -31.88 19.28
N LYS A 124 40.54 -31.18 19.81
CA LYS A 124 40.61 -30.48 21.09
C LYS A 124 40.35 -31.48 22.23
N PRO A 125 41.22 -31.57 23.26
CA PRO A 125 41.00 -32.53 24.34
C PRO A 125 39.77 -32.16 25.19
N ALA A 126 39.07 -33.19 25.68
CA ALA A 126 37.96 -33.03 26.61
C ALA A 126 38.44 -32.30 27.89
N GLY A 127 37.63 -31.36 28.38
CA GLY A 127 37.94 -30.59 29.60
C GLY A 127 38.89 -29.40 29.42
N THR A 128 39.18 -28.97 28.18
CA THR A 128 39.97 -27.74 27.93
C THR A 128 39.27 -26.51 28.50
N LYS A 129 39.93 -25.78 29.41
CA LYS A 129 39.42 -24.54 29.99
C LYS A 129 39.52 -23.38 29.00
N SER A 130 38.50 -22.53 28.93
CA SER A 130 38.54 -21.32 28.10
C SER A 130 39.36 -20.24 28.79
N ILE A 131 40.31 -19.64 28.07
CA ILE A 131 41.02 -18.44 28.48
C ILE A 131 40.19 -17.24 28.02
N ASN A 132 39.55 -16.56 28.96
CA ASN A 132 38.70 -15.40 28.68
C ASN A 132 39.48 -14.12 28.99
N PRO A 133 39.84 -13.31 27.97
CA PRO A 133 40.68 -12.13 28.16
C PRO A 133 39.97 -11.09 29.04
N SER A 134 40.73 -10.49 29.96
CA SER A 134 40.33 -9.35 30.77
C SER A 134 41.06 -8.10 30.28
N TYR A 135 40.30 -7.03 30.09
CA TYR A 135 40.78 -5.78 29.49
C TYR A 135 40.99 -4.72 30.57
N ALA A 136 42.16 -4.10 30.60
CA ALA A 136 42.48 -2.98 31.47
C ALA A 136 43.25 -1.91 30.67
N HIS A 137 43.20 -0.65 31.10
CA HIS A 137 43.90 0.44 30.40
C HIS A 137 45.41 0.13 30.28
N GLY A 138 45.89 -0.01 29.05
CA GLY A 138 47.30 -0.26 28.72
C GLY A 138 47.73 -1.73 28.69
N HIS A 139 46.86 -2.70 29.04
CA HIS A 139 47.23 -4.12 29.01
C HIS A 139 46.03 -5.09 28.94
N ILE A 140 46.27 -6.27 28.37
CA ILE A 140 45.31 -7.38 28.31
C ILE A 140 45.85 -8.52 29.14
N VAL A 141 45.01 -9.03 30.05
CA VAL A 141 45.32 -10.23 30.83
C VAL A 141 44.59 -11.41 30.21
N PHE A 142 45.34 -12.45 29.86
CA PHE A 142 44.84 -13.74 29.42
C PHE A 142 44.94 -14.72 30.59
N PRO A 143 43.87 -14.88 31.39
CA PRO A 143 43.94 -15.65 32.62
C PRO A 143 44.13 -17.14 32.36
N ALA A 144 45.17 -17.73 32.96
CA ALA A 144 45.47 -19.14 32.87
C ALA A 144 45.91 -19.66 34.24
N SER A 145 45.38 -20.80 34.66
CA SER A 145 45.65 -21.33 36.02
C SER A 145 47.00 -22.05 36.15
N ALA A 146 47.68 -22.33 35.03
CA ALA A 146 49.03 -22.88 35.00
C ALA A 146 49.79 -22.33 33.76
N PRO A 147 50.15 -21.03 33.76
CA PRO A 147 50.88 -20.43 32.65
C PRO A 147 52.33 -20.94 32.62
N GLY A 148 52.81 -21.25 31.42
CA GLY A 148 54.20 -21.56 31.11
C GLY A 148 54.95 -20.35 30.57
N ALA A 149 55.95 -20.59 29.73
CA ALA A 149 56.75 -19.54 29.11
C ALA A 149 56.02 -18.86 27.95
N VAL A 150 56.41 -17.62 27.66
CA VAL A 150 56.06 -16.93 26.40
C VAL A 150 57.21 -17.13 25.42
N ILE A 151 56.90 -17.70 24.25
CA ILE A 151 57.86 -17.95 23.17
C ILE A 151 57.54 -17.03 21.99
N THR A 152 58.52 -16.28 21.53
CA THR A 152 58.41 -15.48 20.30
C THR A 152 58.81 -16.34 19.11
N VAL A 153 57.92 -16.48 18.13
CA VAL A 153 58.10 -17.30 16.93
C VAL A 153 57.99 -16.43 15.69
N ALA A 154 59.06 -16.41 14.88
CA ALA A 154 59.02 -15.84 13.54
C ALA A 154 58.72 -16.96 12.52
N LEU A 155 57.67 -16.78 11.71
CA LEU A 155 57.29 -17.74 10.66
C LEU A 155 57.69 -17.19 9.28
N PRO A 156 58.20 -18.02 8.35
CA PRO A 156 58.62 -17.57 7.01
C PRO A 156 57.50 -16.91 6.19
N ASP A 157 56.25 -17.35 6.40
CA ASP A 157 55.09 -16.94 5.61
C ASP A 157 54.38 -15.68 6.17
N ARG A 158 54.91 -15.09 7.26
CA ARG A 158 54.34 -13.89 7.89
C ARG A 158 55.42 -12.87 8.18
N SER A 159 55.10 -11.60 7.98
CA SER A 159 55.99 -10.48 8.33
C SER A 159 56.00 -10.14 9.82
N GLU A 160 54.99 -10.59 10.57
CA GLU A 160 54.79 -10.26 11.99
C GLU A 160 55.14 -11.45 12.90
N PRO A 161 55.89 -11.24 14.00
CA PRO A 161 56.21 -12.29 14.97
C PRO A 161 54.98 -12.72 15.78
N LEU A 162 54.94 -14.01 16.14
CA LEU A 162 53.93 -14.56 17.04
C LEU A 162 54.47 -14.63 18.47
N LEU A 163 53.78 -13.98 19.40
CA LEU A 163 53.97 -14.15 20.84
C LEU A 163 53.06 -15.29 21.32
N VAL A 164 53.66 -16.40 21.74
CA VAL A 164 52.94 -17.63 22.11
C VAL A 164 53.07 -17.88 23.60
N GLY A 165 51.97 -17.75 24.34
CA GLY A 165 51.86 -18.12 25.75
C GLY A 165 51.56 -19.61 25.88
N THR A 166 52.54 -20.39 26.31
CA THR A 166 52.43 -21.83 26.51
C THR A 166 51.79 -22.17 27.85
N VAL A 167 50.95 -23.21 27.95
CA VAL A 167 50.26 -23.59 29.19
C VAL A 167 50.71 -24.98 29.64
N MET A 168 50.80 -25.20 30.95
CA MET A 168 51.14 -26.52 31.52
C MET A 168 49.89 -27.41 31.72
N ASN A 169 48.70 -26.82 31.60
CA ASN A 169 47.42 -27.51 31.65
C ASN A 169 46.60 -27.27 30.38
N ASN A 170 45.49 -27.98 30.19
CA ASN A 170 44.62 -27.80 29.03
C ASN A 170 43.79 -26.51 29.18
N ALA A 171 44.33 -25.38 28.72
CA ALA A 171 43.64 -24.10 28.63
C ALA A 171 43.89 -23.45 27.27
N ALA A 172 42.88 -22.78 26.69
CA ALA A 172 42.99 -22.26 25.32
C ALA A 172 42.26 -20.94 25.13
N LEU A 173 42.89 -20.01 24.42
CA LEU A 173 42.22 -18.83 23.87
C LEU A 173 41.54 -19.19 22.54
N GLY A 174 40.22 -19.36 22.57
CA GLY A 174 39.42 -19.65 21.37
C GLY A 174 38.93 -18.42 20.62
N LEU A 175 39.36 -17.21 20.99
CA LEU A 175 38.88 -15.94 20.44
C LEU A 175 39.88 -15.37 19.44
N ASP A 176 39.35 -14.87 18.31
CA ASP A 176 40.06 -14.00 17.38
C ASP A 176 39.78 -12.55 17.76
N LEU A 177 40.73 -11.90 18.42
CA LEU A 177 40.67 -10.54 18.91
C LEU A 177 41.60 -9.69 18.04
N GLN A 178 41.17 -8.48 17.71
CA GLN A 178 42.02 -7.51 17.02
C GLN A 178 42.04 -6.20 17.79
N GLY A 179 43.21 -5.59 17.88
CA GLY A 179 43.40 -4.30 18.52
C GLY A 179 44.61 -3.55 17.95
N PRO A 180 44.91 -2.36 18.49
CA PRO A 180 46.02 -1.53 18.05
C PRO A 180 47.36 -2.28 18.17
N GLY A 181 47.92 -2.70 17.04
CA GLY A 181 49.20 -3.39 16.96
C GLY A 181 49.18 -4.91 17.22
N TYR A 182 48.03 -5.53 17.52
CA TYR A 182 47.97 -6.98 17.79
C TYR A 182 46.73 -7.67 17.22
N ALA A 183 46.86 -8.96 16.91
CA ALA A 183 45.75 -9.86 16.61
C ALA A 183 45.95 -11.21 17.30
N THR A 184 44.90 -11.82 17.87
CA THR A 184 45.01 -13.15 18.48
C THR A 184 44.60 -14.24 17.51
N ILE A 185 45.32 -15.35 17.52
CA ILE A 185 45.00 -16.52 16.69
C ILE A 185 44.31 -17.55 17.59
N PRO A 186 43.11 -18.05 17.21
CA PRO A 186 42.44 -19.11 17.96
C PRO A 186 43.35 -20.32 18.16
N ALA A 187 43.66 -20.60 19.42
CA ALA A 187 44.52 -21.70 19.82
C ALA A 187 43.69 -22.89 20.30
N ILE A 188 44.19 -24.10 20.06
CA ILE A 188 43.66 -25.35 20.61
C ILE A 188 44.17 -25.52 22.05
N SER A 189 45.39 -25.06 22.33
CA SER A 189 46.00 -24.93 23.67
C SER A 189 46.91 -23.70 23.70
N GLY A 190 46.93 -22.96 24.80
CA GLY A 190 47.70 -21.74 25.00
C GLY A 190 47.04 -20.46 24.48
N VAL A 191 47.86 -19.41 24.37
CA VAL A 191 47.49 -18.08 23.86
C VAL A 191 48.43 -17.74 22.71
N VAL A 192 47.91 -17.28 21.58
CA VAL A 192 48.72 -16.90 20.43
C VAL A 192 48.35 -15.48 20.01
N VAL A 193 49.34 -14.59 19.97
CA VAL A 193 49.18 -13.20 19.58
C VAL A 193 50.15 -12.89 18.44
N ALA A 194 49.64 -12.51 17.27
CA ALA A 194 50.44 -11.86 16.24
C ALA A 194 50.68 -10.41 16.64
N ALA A 195 51.94 -10.02 16.81
CA ALA A 195 52.34 -8.66 17.14
C ALA A 195 52.71 -7.91 15.85
N ALA A 196 51.83 -7.01 15.41
CA ALA A 196 52.02 -6.16 14.23
C ALA A 196 52.84 -4.89 14.53
N SER A 197 53.22 -4.68 15.79
CA SER A 197 54.10 -3.59 16.24
C SER A 197 55.17 -4.16 17.18
N ASP A 198 56.39 -3.65 17.05
CA ASP A 198 57.53 -3.98 17.91
C ASP A 198 57.36 -3.43 19.34
N ASP A 199 56.42 -2.52 19.55
CA ASP A 199 56.13 -1.87 20.83
C ASP A 199 55.23 -2.71 21.74
N LEU A 200 55.13 -4.02 21.50
CA LEU A 200 54.28 -4.95 22.23
C LEU A 200 55.08 -6.11 22.80
N ALA A 201 54.85 -6.40 24.08
CA ALA A 201 55.40 -7.58 24.73
C ALA A 201 54.30 -8.33 25.48
N MET A 202 54.37 -9.66 25.42
CA MET A 202 53.58 -10.55 26.24
C MET A 202 54.48 -11.18 27.30
N THR A 203 54.09 -11.04 28.56
CA THR A 203 54.87 -11.54 29.70
C THR A 203 54.05 -12.55 30.51
N PRO A 204 54.67 -13.63 31.01
CA PRO A 204 54.00 -14.55 31.92
C PRO A 204 53.82 -13.91 33.30
N SER A 205 52.71 -14.23 33.97
CA SER A 205 52.37 -13.78 35.33
C SER A 205 51.73 -14.93 36.10
N HIS A 206 51.64 -14.82 37.42
CA HIS A 206 50.96 -15.82 38.26
C HIS A 206 49.48 -16.02 37.90
N ALA A 207 48.84 -15.00 37.29
CA ALA A 207 47.43 -15.04 36.91
C ALA A 207 47.19 -15.47 35.45
N GLY A 208 48.24 -15.65 34.64
CA GLY A 208 48.13 -15.90 33.20
C GLY A 208 49.17 -15.12 32.40
N PHE A 209 48.81 -14.63 31.20
CA PHE A 209 49.71 -13.83 30.35
C PHE A 209 49.25 -12.39 30.28
N VAL A 210 50.18 -11.44 30.31
CA VAL A 210 49.89 -10.01 30.19
C VAL A 210 50.50 -9.47 28.91
N LEU A 211 49.67 -9.01 27.98
CA LEU A 211 50.09 -8.28 26.78
C LEU A 211 49.99 -6.78 27.06
N ALA A 212 51.10 -6.06 26.91
CA ALA A 212 51.17 -4.63 27.17
C ALA A 212 52.12 -3.94 26.17
N SER A 213 51.99 -2.61 26.07
CA SER A 213 52.95 -1.82 25.30
C SER A 213 54.28 -1.68 26.05
N THR A 214 55.40 -1.80 25.33
CA THR A 214 56.75 -1.64 25.86
C THR A 214 57.20 -0.18 25.90
N ASP A 215 56.65 0.69 25.03
CA ASP A 215 56.94 2.12 25.04
C ASP A 215 56.15 2.86 26.13
N ARG A 216 56.87 3.60 26.97
CA ARG A 216 56.29 4.43 28.05
C ARG A 216 56.05 5.88 27.63
N ALA A 217 56.67 6.35 26.55
CA ALA A 217 56.53 7.72 26.06
C ALA A 217 55.28 7.88 25.17
N ALA A 218 54.99 6.88 24.33
CA ALA A 218 53.78 6.83 23.51
C ALA A 218 53.16 5.41 23.54
N PRO A 219 52.57 4.99 24.68
CA PRO A 219 52.05 3.63 24.82
C PRO A 219 50.93 3.36 23.82
N LEU A 220 51.00 2.21 23.13
CA LEU A 220 49.87 1.73 22.35
C LEU A 220 48.65 1.53 23.27
N PRO A 221 47.44 1.89 22.83
CA PRO A 221 46.21 1.77 23.63
C PRO A 221 45.72 0.32 23.71
N VAL A 222 46.57 -0.57 24.22
CA VAL A 222 46.32 -1.99 24.49
C VAL A 222 45.32 -2.10 25.64
N GLY A 223 44.36 -3.03 25.58
CA GLY A 223 43.46 -3.31 26.70
C GLY A 223 42.33 -2.29 26.94
N HIS A 224 42.13 -1.32 26.06
CA HIS A 224 40.77 -0.83 25.84
C HIS A 224 39.93 -1.99 25.30
N PRO A 225 38.65 -2.16 25.71
CA PRO A 225 37.85 -3.30 25.26
C PRO A 225 37.90 -3.34 23.73
N PRO A 226 38.52 -4.36 23.12
CA PRO A 226 38.42 -4.52 21.70
C PRO A 226 36.94 -4.63 21.39
N VAL A 227 36.53 -3.98 20.31
CA VAL A 227 35.31 -4.39 19.61
C VAL A 227 35.42 -5.90 19.50
N SER A 228 34.49 -6.64 20.10
CA SER A 228 34.46 -8.09 19.93
C SER A 228 34.70 -8.36 18.46
N GLY A 229 35.80 -9.07 18.19
CA GLY A 229 36.18 -9.58 16.88
C GLY A 229 35.20 -10.63 16.38
N THR A 230 33.91 -10.51 16.70
CA THR A 230 32.85 -10.78 15.72
C THR A 230 32.87 -9.70 14.62
N LEU A 231 34.07 -9.32 14.15
CA LEU A 231 34.40 -9.36 12.75
C LEU A 231 34.87 -10.79 12.43
N THR A 232 34.02 -11.77 12.73
CA THR A 232 33.86 -12.80 11.73
C THR A 232 33.62 -12.02 10.44
N ALA A 233 34.58 -12.15 9.53
CA ALA A 233 34.26 -12.41 8.14
C ALA A 233 33.34 -13.65 8.08
N ALA A 234 32.16 -13.55 8.67
CA ALA A 234 30.98 -14.09 8.11
C ALA A 234 30.44 -12.88 7.35
N PRO A 235 30.55 -12.83 6.02
CA PRO A 235 29.38 -12.40 5.27
C PRO A 235 28.16 -12.97 6.00
N ASP A 236 27.07 -12.23 6.11
CA ASP A 236 25.81 -12.90 6.40
C ASP A 236 25.55 -13.82 5.18
N HIS A 237 26.13 -15.02 5.21
CA HIS A 237 26.14 -16.01 4.13
C HIS A 237 24.73 -16.50 3.86
N THR A 238 23.81 -16.14 4.73
CA THR A 238 22.41 -16.34 4.52
C THR A 238 21.95 -15.22 3.57
N GLY A 239 21.70 -15.56 2.30
CA GLY A 239 20.76 -14.79 1.47
C GLY A 239 21.30 -13.69 0.54
N GLY A 240 22.59 -13.66 0.20
CA GLY A 240 23.05 -13.12 -1.09
C GLY A 240 23.49 -11.64 -1.18
N LEU A 241 23.38 -10.83 -0.11
CA LEU A 241 23.77 -9.40 -0.12
C LEU A 241 25.10 -9.08 0.59
N ASP A 242 25.58 -9.94 1.50
CA ASP A 242 26.87 -9.83 2.20
C ASP A 242 27.18 -8.42 2.74
N LEU A 243 26.32 -7.89 3.62
CA LEU A 243 26.47 -6.54 4.19
C LEU A 243 27.42 -6.55 5.40
N PRO A 244 28.45 -5.68 5.44
CA PRO A 244 29.36 -5.60 6.58
C PRO A 244 28.70 -5.05 7.85
N HIS A 245 28.92 -5.73 8.97
CA HIS A 245 28.58 -5.22 10.30
C HIS A 245 29.78 -4.50 10.94
N GLY A 246 29.50 -3.58 11.86
CA GLY A 246 30.51 -2.87 12.62
C GLY A 246 29.98 -1.59 13.26
N THR A 247 30.84 -0.92 14.04
CA THR A 247 30.56 0.44 14.52
C THR A 247 30.50 1.42 13.35
N ILE A 248 29.83 2.57 13.54
CA ILE A 248 29.76 3.62 12.51
C ILE A 248 31.17 4.04 12.07
N GLN A 249 32.11 4.16 13.02
CA GLN A 249 33.50 4.50 12.74
C GLN A 249 34.20 3.44 11.89
N ALA A 250 34.01 2.14 12.21
CA ALA A 250 34.59 1.06 11.41
C ALA A 250 34.01 1.01 9.99
N LEU A 251 32.69 1.23 9.84
CA LEU A 251 32.05 1.29 8.53
C LEU A 251 32.50 2.51 7.72
N ARG A 252 32.69 3.68 8.34
CA ARG A 252 33.26 4.87 7.68
C ARG A 252 34.70 4.63 7.22
N ALA A 253 35.55 4.05 8.07
CA ALA A 253 36.92 3.71 7.69
C ALA A 253 36.95 2.73 6.49
N ARG A 254 36.05 1.73 6.48
CA ARG A 254 35.88 0.82 5.34
C ARG A 254 35.41 1.52 4.07
N MET A 255 34.50 2.49 4.20
CA MET A 255 34.02 3.30 3.08
C MET A 255 35.19 4.07 2.44
N GLU A 256 35.97 4.79 3.25
CA GLU A 256 37.15 5.54 2.79
C GLU A 256 38.22 4.64 2.17
N GLN A 257 38.45 3.46 2.74
CA GLN A 257 39.37 2.46 2.19
C GLN A 257 38.87 1.93 0.84
N ALA A 258 37.58 1.61 0.71
CA ALA A 258 37.00 1.14 -0.53
C ALA A 258 37.05 2.22 -1.63
N GLN A 259 36.79 3.49 -1.29
CA GLN A 259 36.91 4.62 -2.21
C GLN A 259 38.34 4.80 -2.74
N ARG A 260 39.35 4.79 -1.85
CA ARG A 260 40.78 4.84 -2.24
C ARG A 260 41.15 3.69 -3.19
N ARG A 261 40.72 2.47 -2.85
CA ARG A 261 40.97 1.29 -3.70
C ARG A 261 40.30 1.36 -5.06
N ILE A 262 39.15 2.02 -5.20
CA ILE A 262 38.53 2.25 -6.52
C ILE A 262 39.39 3.21 -7.34
N ALA A 263 39.88 4.30 -6.74
CA ALA A 263 40.71 5.29 -7.41
C ALA A 263 42.06 4.69 -7.89
N GLU A 264 42.66 3.82 -7.08
CA GLU A 264 43.93 3.15 -7.37
C GLU A 264 43.77 1.93 -8.30
N ALA A 265 42.56 1.36 -8.44
CA ALA A 265 42.34 0.13 -9.19
C ALA A 265 42.34 0.33 -10.72
N PRO A 266 42.92 -0.62 -11.48
CA PRO A 266 42.71 -0.73 -12.93
C PRO A 266 41.23 -0.96 -13.29
N PRO A 267 40.78 -0.61 -14.52
CA PRO A 267 39.37 -0.65 -14.92
C PRO A 267 38.61 -1.95 -14.60
N LEU A 268 39.24 -3.11 -14.78
CA LEU A 268 38.63 -4.42 -14.50
C LEU A 268 38.48 -4.72 -13.00
N ALA A 269 39.40 -4.22 -12.16
CA ALA A 269 39.38 -4.42 -10.71
C ALA A 269 38.49 -3.41 -9.96
N ARG A 270 38.10 -2.30 -10.61
CA ARG A 270 37.19 -1.29 -10.05
C ARG A 270 35.81 -1.86 -9.72
N ARG A 271 35.36 -2.88 -10.46
CA ARG A 271 34.04 -3.51 -10.28
C ARG A 271 33.87 -4.10 -8.88
N ASP A 272 34.80 -4.97 -8.47
CA ASP A 272 34.73 -5.60 -7.15
C ASP A 272 34.87 -4.60 -6.00
N GLN A 273 35.69 -3.56 -6.19
CA GLN A 273 35.83 -2.49 -5.19
C GLN A 273 34.56 -1.62 -5.11
N SER A 274 33.90 -1.36 -6.25
CA SER A 274 32.62 -0.65 -6.30
C SER A 274 31.51 -1.43 -5.58
N LEU A 275 31.47 -2.76 -5.75
CA LEU A 275 30.54 -3.62 -5.01
C LEU A 275 30.84 -3.64 -3.49
N ARG A 276 32.12 -3.60 -3.10
CA ARG A 276 32.50 -3.48 -1.68
C ARG A 276 32.07 -2.13 -1.11
N LEU A 277 32.29 -1.04 -1.84
CA LEU A 277 31.84 0.29 -1.45
C LEU A 277 30.32 0.35 -1.31
N ALA A 278 29.58 -0.16 -2.30
CA ALA A 278 28.11 -0.20 -2.25
C ALA A 278 27.58 -0.95 -1.02
N ARG A 279 28.15 -2.12 -0.68
CA ARG A 279 27.76 -2.88 0.52
C ARG A 279 28.01 -2.12 1.83
N VAL A 280 29.13 -1.40 1.93
CA VAL A 280 29.44 -0.56 3.09
C VAL A 280 28.47 0.63 3.17
N LEU A 281 28.19 1.28 2.04
CA LEU A 281 27.22 2.38 1.95
C LEU A 281 25.82 1.92 2.37
N LEU A 282 25.35 0.76 1.90
CA LEU A 282 24.08 0.18 2.34
C LEU A 282 24.05 -0.12 3.85
N SER A 283 25.15 -0.63 4.40
CA SER A 283 25.27 -0.90 5.84
C SER A 283 25.23 0.38 6.69
N LEU A 284 25.68 1.50 6.11
CA LEU A 284 25.58 2.84 6.67
C LEU A 284 24.20 3.51 6.46
N GLY A 285 23.29 2.88 5.70
CA GLY A 285 22.00 3.48 5.32
C GLY A 285 22.11 4.55 4.23
N LEU A 286 23.21 4.57 3.46
CA LEU A 286 23.46 5.54 2.39
C LEU A 286 22.96 4.98 1.05
N GLY A 287 21.64 4.87 0.91
CA GLY A 287 20.97 4.24 -0.22
C GLY A 287 21.24 4.93 -1.56
N SER A 288 21.10 6.26 -1.61
CA SER A 288 21.34 7.08 -2.81
C SER A 288 22.77 6.98 -3.35
N GLU A 289 23.74 6.98 -2.44
CA GLU A 289 25.17 6.88 -2.77
C GLU A 289 25.50 5.47 -3.25
N ALA A 290 24.94 4.45 -2.59
CA ALA A 290 25.08 3.07 -3.02
C ALA A 290 24.48 2.88 -4.43
N GLU A 291 23.29 3.43 -4.69
CA GLU A 291 22.66 3.41 -6.01
C GLU A 291 23.55 4.09 -7.05
N GLY A 292 24.08 5.28 -6.76
CA GLY A 292 24.98 6.01 -7.65
C GLY A 292 26.22 5.20 -8.04
N VAL A 293 26.88 4.57 -7.07
CA VAL A 293 28.04 3.69 -7.30
C VAL A 293 27.66 2.48 -8.17
N LEU A 294 26.51 1.86 -7.91
CA LEU A 294 26.05 0.68 -8.65
C LEU A 294 25.63 1.00 -10.09
N VAL A 295 24.96 2.14 -10.30
CA VAL A 295 24.57 2.61 -11.64
C VAL A 295 25.80 2.98 -12.46
N ASP A 296 26.77 3.67 -11.87
CA ASP A 296 28.01 4.01 -12.56
C ASP A 296 28.82 2.76 -12.93
N MET A 297 28.89 1.78 -12.02
CA MET A 297 29.48 0.48 -12.28
C MET A 297 28.80 -0.21 -13.48
N LEU A 298 27.47 -0.31 -13.51
CA LEU A 298 26.73 -0.93 -14.62
C LEU A 298 26.91 -0.20 -15.96
N ARG A 299 27.07 1.13 -15.93
CA ARG A 299 27.38 1.92 -17.12
C ARG A 299 28.77 1.62 -17.67
N SER A 300 29.75 1.44 -16.77
CA SER A 300 31.14 1.10 -17.11
C SER A 300 31.34 -0.37 -17.51
N ASP A 301 30.44 -1.25 -17.10
CA ASP A 301 30.43 -2.67 -17.43
C ASP A 301 29.01 -3.21 -17.63
N PRO A 302 28.43 -3.09 -18.84
CA PRO A 302 27.07 -3.57 -19.10
C PRO A 302 26.90 -5.08 -18.88
N ALA A 303 27.98 -5.88 -19.07
CA ALA A 303 27.98 -7.31 -18.80
C ALA A 303 27.80 -7.63 -17.30
N ALA A 304 28.06 -6.68 -16.40
CA ALA A 304 27.77 -6.84 -14.97
C ALA A 304 26.27 -6.94 -14.66
N ALA A 305 25.38 -6.56 -15.58
CA ALA A 305 23.94 -6.69 -15.41
C ALA A 305 23.47 -8.16 -15.42
N GLU A 306 24.31 -9.11 -15.87
CA GLU A 306 23.98 -10.53 -15.93
C GLU A 306 24.07 -11.24 -14.57
N ASP A 307 24.68 -10.63 -13.55
CA ASP A 307 24.80 -11.20 -12.20
C ASP A 307 23.59 -10.81 -11.32
N PRO A 308 22.72 -11.78 -10.95
CA PRO A 308 21.51 -11.50 -10.17
C PRO A 308 21.80 -10.85 -8.81
N LYS A 309 22.97 -11.11 -8.21
CA LYS A 309 23.34 -10.52 -6.91
C LYS A 309 23.57 -9.02 -7.01
N ARG A 310 24.02 -8.53 -8.16
CA ARG A 310 24.29 -7.10 -8.41
C ARG A 310 22.99 -6.34 -8.65
N LEU A 311 22.08 -6.94 -9.41
CA LEU A 311 20.72 -6.42 -9.56
C LEU A 311 19.98 -6.40 -8.23
N ALA A 312 20.19 -7.40 -7.36
CA ALA A 312 19.63 -7.39 -6.00
C ALA A 312 20.18 -6.23 -5.17
N LEU A 313 21.49 -5.98 -5.14
CA LEU A 313 22.09 -4.82 -4.45
C LEU A 313 21.54 -3.48 -4.96
N LEU A 314 21.36 -3.36 -6.29
CA LEU A 314 20.78 -2.16 -6.89
C LEU A 314 19.31 -1.99 -6.48
N ALA A 315 18.54 -3.08 -6.45
CA ALA A 315 17.16 -3.06 -5.98
C ALA A 315 17.07 -2.61 -4.52
N VAL A 316 17.93 -3.14 -3.64
CA VAL A 316 18.02 -2.69 -2.25
C VAL A 316 18.34 -1.19 -2.16
N ALA A 317 19.35 -0.73 -2.90
CA ALA A 317 19.75 0.68 -2.93
C ALA A 317 18.60 1.59 -3.39
N SER A 318 17.85 1.17 -4.41
CA SER A 318 16.71 1.92 -4.94
C SER A 318 15.55 2.04 -3.95
N VAL A 319 15.29 0.99 -3.16
CA VAL A 319 14.30 1.00 -2.08
C VAL A 319 14.70 2.01 -1.00
N LEU A 320 15.98 2.00 -0.59
CA LEU A 320 16.50 2.95 0.40
C LEU A 320 16.58 4.39 -0.11
N ALA A 321 16.74 4.57 -1.41
CA ALA A 321 16.72 5.88 -2.05
C ALA A 321 15.28 6.46 -2.18
N HIS A 322 14.25 5.73 -1.72
CA HIS A 322 12.82 6.07 -1.84
C HIS A 322 12.39 6.41 -3.26
N ARG A 323 13.04 5.81 -4.27
CA ARG A 323 12.68 6.05 -5.66
C ARG A 323 11.65 5.02 -6.10
N THR A 324 10.56 5.49 -6.71
CA THR A 324 9.57 4.68 -7.41
C THR A 324 10.12 4.24 -8.77
N ILE A 325 11.28 3.58 -8.79
CA ILE A 325 11.80 3.00 -10.04
C ILE A 325 11.07 1.68 -10.26
N PRO A 326 10.65 1.35 -11.50
CA PRO A 326 10.26 -0.02 -11.80
C PRO A 326 11.47 -0.90 -11.49
N THR A 327 11.37 -1.71 -10.44
CA THR A 327 12.36 -2.76 -10.15
C THR A 327 12.68 -3.44 -11.48
N PRO A 328 13.96 -3.52 -11.90
CA PRO A 328 14.28 -4.21 -13.14
C PRO A 328 13.64 -5.59 -13.04
N SER A 329 12.71 -5.86 -13.95
CA SER A 329 12.04 -7.16 -14.00
C SER A 329 13.16 -8.18 -14.14
N PRO A 330 13.38 -9.08 -13.15
CA PRO A 330 14.39 -10.10 -13.31
C PRO A 330 14.00 -10.87 -14.56
N SER A 331 14.81 -10.75 -15.61
CA SER A 331 14.56 -11.35 -16.92
C SER A 331 14.80 -12.87 -16.88
N SER A 332 14.54 -13.50 -15.73
CA SER A 332 14.75 -14.92 -15.47
C SER A 332 13.56 -15.47 -14.66
N PRO A 333 13.07 -16.67 -14.99
CA PRO A 333 11.90 -17.28 -14.36
C PRO A 333 12.11 -17.48 -12.85
N PRO A 334 11.02 -17.69 -12.06
CA PRO A 334 11.07 -17.74 -10.59
C PRO A 334 11.72 -19.04 -10.10
N ALA A 335 13.04 -19.14 -10.21
CA ALA A 335 13.82 -20.03 -9.35
C ALA A 335 13.69 -19.48 -7.92
N ALA A 336 13.17 -20.31 -7.01
CA ALA A 336 12.84 -20.02 -5.60
C ALA A 336 13.43 -18.71 -5.06
N GLN A 337 12.65 -17.62 -5.12
CA GLN A 337 13.04 -16.33 -4.54
C GLN A 337 13.46 -16.56 -3.08
N THR A 338 14.66 -16.12 -2.72
CA THR A 338 15.14 -16.27 -1.35
C THR A 338 14.28 -15.41 -0.42
N PRO A 339 14.23 -15.71 0.89
CA PRO A 339 13.54 -14.84 1.85
C PRO A 339 14.06 -13.39 1.83
N THR A 340 15.33 -13.18 1.44
CA THR A 340 15.92 -11.83 1.23
C THR A 340 15.30 -11.13 0.04
N ASP A 341 15.18 -11.82 -1.10
CA ASP A 341 14.63 -11.24 -2.32
C ASP A 341 13.17 -10.84 -2.11
N ARG A 342 12.40 -11.71 -1.43
CA ARG A 342 11.01 -11.42 -1.06
C ARG A 342 10.91 -10.22 -0.12
N LEU A 343 11.80 -10.09 0.87
CA LEU A 343 11.82 -8.93 1.77
C LEU A 343 11.92 -7.63 0.98
N TRP A 344 12.91 -7.51 0.10
CA TRP A 344 13.16 -6.26 -0.64
C TRP A 344 12.09 -5.98 -1.69
N GLN A 345 11.58 -7.01 -2.37
CA GLN A 345 10.41 -6.85 -3.25
C GLN A 345 9.17 -6.41 -2.46
N GLY A 346 8.95 -6.98 -1.27
CA GLY A 346 7.88 -6.57 -0.37
C GLY A 346 8.01 -5.12 0.07
N LEU A 347 9.22 -4.67 0.41
CA LEU A 347 9.51 -3.27 0.76
C LEU A 347 9.33 -2.32 -0.43
N ALA A 348 9.68 -2.75 -1.65
CA ALA A 348 9.40 -1.97 -2.85
C ALA A 348 7.88 -1.82 -3.10
N LEU A 349 7.09 -2.88 -2.88
CA LEU A 349 5.63 -2.80 -2.92
C LEU A 349 5.06 -1.94 -1.78
N ALA A 350 5.71 -1.96 -0.61
CA ALA A 350 5.35 -1.15 0.54
C ALA A 350 5.45 0.35 0.24
N GLU A 351 6.54 0.77 -0.42
CA GLU A 351 6.74 2.13 -0.93
C GLU A 351 5.62 2.54 -1.90
N GLN A 352 5.19 1.61 -2.76
CA GLN A 352 4.16 1.89 -3.76
C GLN A 352 2.74 2.08 -3.20
N GLY A 353 2.40 1.50 -2.05
CA GLY A 353 0.99 1.52 -1.64
C GLY A 353 0.45 0.24 -1.05
N ASP A 354 0.97 -0.89 -1.51
CA ASP A 354 0.23 -2.14 -1.55
C ASP A 354 0.59 -3.01 -0.35
N ALA A 355 0.14 -2.59 0.83
CA ALA A 355 0.42 -3.31 2.08
C ALA A 355 -0.11 -4.75 2.05
N THR A 356 -1.23 -4.98 1.36
CA THR A 356 -1.84 -6.31 1.19
C THR A 356 -0.95 -7.28 0.40
N LYS A 357 -0.26 -6.82 -0.65
CA LYS A 357 0.71 -7.65 -1.37
C LYS A 357 2.09 -7.65 -0.73
N ALA A 358 2.48 -6.56 -0.08
CA ALA A 358 3.80 -6.40 0.54
C ALA A 358 3.98 -7.26 1.80
N ALA A 359 3.00 -7.30 2.70
CA ALA A 359 3.09 -8.01 3.97
C ALA A 359 3.48 -9.51 3.86
N PRO A 360 2.87 -10.32 2.97
CA PRO A 360 3.27 -11.73 2.78
C PRO A 360 4.68 -11.87 2.19
N MET A 361 5.19 -10.87 1.46
CA MET A 361 6.55 -10.88 0.92
C MET A 361 7.60 -10.48 1.98
N ILE A 362 7.26 -9.56 2.88
CA ILE A 362 8.15 -9.12 3.98
C ILE A 362 8.32 -10.22 5.04
N THR A 363 7.23 -10.93 5.38
CA THR A 363 7.17 -11.85 6.52
C THR A 363 8.31 -12.90 6.53
N PRO A 364 8.60 -13.64 5.45
CA PRO A 364 9.67 -14.65 5.44
C PRO A 364 11.07 -14.08 5.69
N GLY A 365 11.31 -12.80 5.37
CA GLY A 365 12.61 -12.16 5.49
C GLY A 365 12.84 -11.42 6.81
N LEU A 366 11.89 -11.43 7.74
CA LEU A 366 12.00 -10.73 9.02
C LEU A 366 13.27 -11.05 9.83
N PRO A 367 13.72 -12.33 9.96
CA PRO A 367 14.96 -12.64 10.66
C PRO A 367 16.17 -11.89 10.09
N ARG A 368 16.18 -11.65 8.78
CA ARG A 368 17.26 -10.92 8.08
C ARG A 368 17.20 -9.44 8.36
N LEU A 369 15.98 -8.86 8.38
CA LEU A 369 15.79 -7.47 8.75
C LEU A 369 16.21 -7.21 10.20
N ILE A 370 15.89 -8.12 11.12
CA ILE A 370 16.29 -8.04 12.53
C ILE A 370 17.82 -8.10 12.66
N ALA A 371 18.44 -9.02 11.93
CA ALA A 371 19.90 -9.20 11.91
C ALA A 371 20.66 -8.10 11.16
N ALA A 372 19.99 -7.29 10.32
CA ALA A 372 20.63 -6.29 9.46
C ALA A 372 21.46 -5.24 10.25
N PRO A 373 22.46 -4.60 9.61
CA PRO A 373 23.23 -3.51 10.22
C PRO A 373 22.32 -2.43 10.80
N VAL A 374 22.67 -1.91 11.98
CA VAL A 374 21.77 -1.06 12.79
C VAL A 374 21.23 0.16 12.04
N LEU A 375 22.04 0.83 11.22
CA LEU A 375 21.62 2.01 10.47
C LEU A 375 20.63 1.65 9.36
N LEU A 376 20.91 0.58 8.62
CA LEU A 376 20.00 0.04 7.61
C LEU A 376 18.67 -0.38 8.23
N ARG A 377 18.74 -1.14 9.34
CA ARG A 377 17.57 -1.61 10.07
C ARG A 377 16.71 -0.44 10.56
N ARG A 378 17.32 0.64 11.06
CA ARG A 378 16.59 1.84 11.51
C ARG A 378 15.85 2.56 10.38
N GLN A 379 16.34 2.49 9.14
CA GLN A 379 15.64 3.08 8.01
C GLN A 379 14.47 2.20 7.54
N VAL A 380 14.65 0.88 7.54
CA VAL A 380 13.71 -0.05 6.88
C VAL A 380 12.66 -0.63 7.84
N ALA A 381 13.01 -0.82 9.11
CA ALA A 381 12.11 -1.46 10.09
C ALA A 381 10.78 -0.71 10.31
N PRO A 382 10.72 0.65 10.34
CA PRO A 382 9.45 1.36 10.43
C PRO A 382 8.52 1.05 9.25
N LEU A 383 9.03 1.14 8.01
CA LEU A 383 8.26 0.81 6.81
C LEU A 383 7.76 -0.63 6.85
N ALA A 384 8.63 -1.58 7.23
CA ALA A 384 8.25 -2.99 7.35
C ALA A 384 7.14 -3.20 8.38
N ALA A 385 7.29 -2.65 9.59
CA ALA A 385 6.33 -2.82 10.68
C ALA A 385 4.96 -2.20 10.35
N GLU A 386 4.95 -0.94 9.89
CA GLU A 386 3.72 -0.25 9.46
C GLU A 386 3.02 -1.00 8.32
N THR A 387 3.79 -1.55 7.36
CA THR A 387 3.24 -2.32 6.23
C THR A 387 2.65 -3.65 6.67
N LEU A 388 3.32 -4.37 7.56
CA LEU A 388 2.80 -5.63 8.11
C LEU A 388 1.48 -5.39 8.84
N LEU A 389 1.40 -4.35 9.67
CA LEU A 389 0.17 -3.97 10.37
C LEU A 389 -0.94 -3.56 9.40
N ALA A 390 -0.65 -2.70 8.43
CA ALA A 390 -1.61 -2.28 7.42
C ALA A 390 -2.09 -3.43 6.51
N GLY A 391 -1.24 -4.45 6.29
CA GLY A 391 -1.58 -5.67 5.56
C GLY A 391 -2.25 -6.75 6.41
N GLY A 392 -2.48 -6.52 7.70
CA GLY A 392 -3.11 -7.48 8.63
C GLY A 392 -2.19 -8.56 9.18
N ALA A 393 -0.89 -8.52 8.90
CA ALA A 393 0.12 -9.44 9.42
C ALA A 393 0.58 -9.04 10.84
N VAL A 394 -0.36 -9.05 11.79
CA VAL A 394 -0.16 -8.58 13.18
C VAL A 394 0.92 -9.38 13.92
N MET A 395 0.90 -10.71 13.83
CA MET A 395 1.89 -11.57 14.53
C MET A 395 3.33 -11.38 14.01
N PRO A 396 3.59 -11.33 12.69
CA PRO A 396 4.90 -10.93 12.16
C PRO A 396 5.34 -9.52 12.61
N ALA A 397 4.43 -8.54 12.61
CA ALA A 397 4.75 -7.18 13.08
C ALA A 397 5.17 -7.18 14.55
N LYS A 398 4.42 -7.89 15.40
CA LYS A 398 4.75 -8.07 16.82
C LYS A 398 6.13 -8.70 17.02
N THR A 399 6.44 -9.76 16.27
CA THR A 399 7.76 -10.43 16.30
C THR A 399 8.89 -9.45 16.01
N LEU A 400 8.73 -8.59 14.99
CA LEU A 400 9.71 -7.56 14.66
C LEU A 400 9.85 -6.51 15.78
N LEU A 401 8.73 -6.04 16.33
CA LEU A 401 8.71 -5.00 17.38
C LEU A 401 9.27 -5.50 18.72
N ASP A 402 9.03 -6.76 19.07
CA ASP A 402 9.55 -7.40 20.28
C ASP A 402 11.05 -7.69 20.18
N ALA A 403 11.54 -8.01 18.98
CA ALA A 403 12.98 -8.17 18.72
C ALA A 403 13.77 -6.85 18.78
N LEU A 404 13.09 -5.70 18.64
CA LEU A 404 13.70 -4.37 18.57
C LEU A 404 13.14 -3.40 19.64
N PRO A 405 13.19 -3.74 20.94
CA PRO A 405 12.49 -3.02 22.01
C PRO A 405 12.98 -1.57 22.22
N HIS A 406 14.25 -1.29 21.90
CA HIS A 406 14.90 0.00 22.16
C HIS A 406 14.96 0.93 20.94
N GLU A 407 14.39 0.54 19.81
CA GLU A 407 14.37 1.34 18.59
C GLU A 407 13.18 2.33 18.63
N HIS A 408 13.47 3.59 18.94
CA HIS A 408 12.47 4.64 19.19
C HIS A 408 11.67 5.02 17.94
N ASN A 409 12.26 4.90 16.76
CA ASN A 409 11.61 5.09 15.45
C ASN A 409 10.49 4.08 15.16
N LEU A 410 10.31 3.04 15.98
CA LEU A 410 9.21 2.09 15.89
C LEU A 410 8.01 2.48 16.76
N ALA A 411 8.04 3.61 17.47
CA ALA A 411 6.97 4.01 18.39
C ALA A 411 5.59 4.14 17.71
N LEU A 412 5.54 4.64 16.46
CA LEU A 412 4.31 4.69 15.68
C LEU A 412 3.75 3.29 15.38
N ALA A 413 4.60 2.36 14.95
CA ALA A 413 4.21 0.98 14.69
C ALA A 413 3.77 0.25 15.98
N ARG A 414 4.36 0.58 17.15
CA ARG A 414 3.89 0.08 18.45
C ARG A 414 2.47 0.57 18.78
N ALA A 415 2.16 1.83 18.49
CA ALA A 415 0.81 2.38 18.67
C ALA A 415 -0.19 1.70 17.71
N GLU A 416 0.19 1.47 16.45
CA GLU A 416 -0.63 0.72 15.48
C GLU A 416 -0.82 -0.75 15.87
N LEU A 417 0.18 -1.39 16.49
CA LEU A 417 0.06 -2.75 17.04
C LEU A 417 -1.00 -2.80 18.14
N LEU A 418 -0.98 -1.87 19.10
CA LEU A 418 -2.00 -1.78 20.16
C LEU A 418 -3.41 -1.63 19.59
N GLN A 419 -3.57 -0.82 18.54
CA GLN A 419 -4.86 -0.69 17.84
C GLN A 419 -5.27 -2.01 17.18
N SER A 420 -4.33 -2.71 16.56
CA SER A 420 -4.56 -3.99 15.87
C SER A 420 -4.88 -5.13 16.85
N GLU A 421 -4.33 -5.09 18.06
CA GLU A 421 -4.58 -6.02 19.17
C GLU A 421 -5.89 -5.71 19.94
N GLN A 422 -6.72 -4.79 19.45
CA GLN A 422 -7.98 -4.38 20.11
C GLN A 422 -7.78 -3.74 21.49
N HIS A 423 -6.69 -2.99 21.66
CA HIS A 423 -6.43 -2.15 22.84
C HIS A 423 -6.57 -0.65 22.52
N PRO A 424 -7.78 -0.17 22.16
CA PRO A 424 -7.96 1.16 21.57
C PRO A 424 -7.59 2.31 22.51
N HIS A 425 -7.83 2.19 23.81
CA HIS A 425 -7.46 3.22 24.78
C HIS A 425 -5.94 3.35 24.95
N ALA A 426 -5.23 2.23 25.02
CA ALA A 426 -3.76 2.22 25.07
C ALA A 426 -3.17 2.78 23.76
N ALA A 427 -3.75 2.42 22.61
CA ALA A 427 -3.36 2.98 21.32
C ALA A 427 -3.58 4.50 21.26
N LEU A 428 -4.70 5.02 21.75
CA LEU A 428 -4.95 6.46 21.82
C LEU A 428 -3.93 7.20 22.68
N LEU A 429 -3.55 6.63 23.84
CA LEU A 429 -2.50 7.19 24.69
C LEU A 429 -1.14 7.18 23.97
N ALA A 430 -0.80 6.08 23.29
CA ALA A 430 0.42 5.96 22.52
C ALA A 430 0.47 6.96 21.36
N TYR A 431 -0.61 7.14 20.61
CA TYR A 431 -0.70 8.16 19.56
C TYR A 431 -0.61 9.58 20.13
N HIS A 432 -1.23 9.83 21.29
CA HIS A 432 -1.18 11.14 21.93
C HIS A 432 0.26 11.54 22.30
N ALA A 433 1.04 10.60 22.85
CA ALA A 433 2.46 10.82 23.15
C ALA A 433 3.32 11.13 21.92
N LEU A 434 2.89 10.72 20.73
CA LEU A 434 3.59 10.96 19.47
C LEU A 434 3.25 12.31 18.82
N LEU A 435 2.23 13.03 19.31
CA LEU A 435 1.82 14.32 18.74
C LEU A 435 2.88 15.41 18.89
N ASP A 436 3.71 15.31 19.94
CA ASP A 436 4.81 16.22 20.27
C ASP A 436 6.17 15.73 19.72
N SER A 437 6.16 14.71 18.87
CA SER A 437 7.38 14.19 18.25
C SER A 437 8.06 15.29 17.41
N PRO A 438 9.40 15.43 17.48
CA PRO A 438 10.14 16.32 16.58
C PRO A 438 10.09 15.86 15.12
N ASP A 439 9.80 14.58 14.88
CA ASP A 439 9.55 14.05 13.53
C ASP A 439 8.11 14.36 13.08
N GLN A 440 7.99 15.29 12.14
CA GLN A 440 6.71 15.70 11.54
C GLN A 440 5.95 14.54 10.90
N ARG A 441 6.65 13.54 10.31
CA ARG A 441 6.02 12.34 9.75
C ARG A 441 5.28 11.59 10.85
N THR A 442 5.99 11.27 11.94
CA THR A 442 5.42 10.55 13.08
C THR A 442 4.26 11.32 13.71
N ALA A 443 4.43 12.63 13.96
CA ALA A 443 3.39 13.46 14.56
C ALA A 443 2.13 13.56 13.68
N GLY A 444 2.29 13.81 12.38
CA GLY A 444 1.18 13.91 11.43
C GLY A 444 0.41 12.59 11.27
N ILE A 445 1.12 11.46 11.12
CA ILE A 445 0.46 10.15 11.03
C ILE A 445 -0.24 9.80 12.34
N ALA A 446 0.41 10.02 13.50
CA ALA A 446 -0.22 9.77 14.80
C ALA A 446 -1.48 10.62 15.00
N ARG A 447 -1.49 11.87 14.56
CA ARG A 447 -2.67 12.74 14.63
C ARG A 447 -3.81 12.23 13.76
N PHE A 448 -3.51 11.85 12.52
CA PHE A 448 -4.49 11.21 11.64
C PHE A 448 -5.09 9.95 12.27
N ARG A 449 -4.24 9.03 12.78
CA ARG A 449 -4.69 7.78 13.42
C ARG A 449 -5.52 8.04 14.66
N SER A 450 -5.11 8.98 15.52
CA SER A 450 -5.83 9.36 16.72
C SER A 450 -7.24 9.89 16.41
N ILE A 451 -7.38 10.79 15.42
CA ILE A 451 -8.69 11.33 15.02
C ILE A 451 -9.58 10.21 14.48
N MET A 452 -9.06 9.35 13.60
CA MET A 452 -9.81 8.23 13.04
C MET A 452 -10.26 7.23 14.12
N LEU A 453 -9.38 6.90 15.08
CA LEU A 453 -9.71 5.99 16.17
C LEU A 453 -10.75 6.60 17.13
N ARG A 454 -10.66 7.90 17.45
CA ARG A 454 -11.71 8.59 18.24
C ARG A 454 -13.07 8.58 17.54
N ALA A 455 -13.09 8.76 16.21
CA ALA A 455 -14.31 8.68 15.41
C ALA A 455 -14.90 7.26 15.41
N GLN A 456 -14.05 6.24 15.27
CA GLN A 456 -14.45 4.83 15.34
C GLN A 456 -15.02 4.44 16.71
N LEU A 457 -14.48 5.00 17.79
CA LEU A 457 -14.96 4.80 19.16
C LEU A 457 -16.15 5.69 19.53
N HIS A 458 -16.71 6.45 18.58
CA HIS A 458 -17.80 7.41 18.80
C HIS A 458 -17.52 8.48 19.88
N GLN A 459 -16.24 8.76 20.18
CA GLN A 459 -15.84 9.84 21.09
C GLN A 459 -15.98 11.23 20.44
N ILE A 460 -15.95 11.27 19.12
CA ILE A 460 -16.27 12.42 18.29
C ILE A 460 -17.18 11.98 17.15
N ASP A 461 -18.10 12.84 16.72
CA ASP A 461 -18.96 12.55 15.58
C ASP A 461 -18.20 12.70 14.24
N ALA A 462 -18.76 12.14 13.17
CA ALA A 462 -18.12 12.13 11.85
C ALA A 462 -17.83 13.54 11.31
N ARG A 463 -18.71 14.51 11.62
CA ARG A 463 -18.54 15.91 11.23
C ARG A 463 -17.34 16.54 11.94
N THR A 464 -17.20 16.37 13.26
CA THR A 464 -16.06 16.91 14.02
C THR A 464 -14.75 16.22 13.63
N ALA A 465 -14.80 14.93 13.34
CA ALA A 465 -13.64 14.19 12.84
C ALA A 465 -13.16 14.74 11.48
N ALA A 466 -14.07 14.94 10.52
CA ALA A 466 -13.75 15.52 9.22
C ALA A 466 -13.16 16.94 9.35
N ALA A 467 -13.78 17.80 10.16
CA ALA A 467 -13.28 19.15 10.43
C ALA A 467 -11.88 19.14 11.07
N SER A 468 -11.62 18.19 11.98
CA SER A 468 -10.32 18.03 12.61
C SER A 468 -9.26 17.57 11.60
N LEU A 469 -9.57 16.59 10.75
CA LEU A 469 -8.67 16.20 9.65
C LEU A 469 -8.37 17.38 8.72
N GLY A 470 -9.37 18.19 8.37
CA GLY A 470 -9.19 19.37 7.52
C GLY A 470 -8.22 20.40 8.10
N ARG A 471 -8.22 20.61 9.42
CA ARG A 471 -7.27 21.53 10.10
C ARG A 471 -5.83 21.02 10.07
N HIS A 472 -5.66 19.69 10.10
CA HIS A 472 -4.34 19.05 10.26
C HIS A 472 -3.80 18.43 8.96
N VAL A 473 -4.51 18.57 7.83
CA VAL A 473 -4.09 18.01 6.53
C VAL A 473 -2.73 18.51 6.06
N TYR A 474 -2.29 19.68 6.54
CA TYR A 474 -1.04 20.34 6.14
C TYR A 474 0.14 20.07 7.08
N GLU A 475 -0.05 19.30 8.17
CA GLU A 475 1.04 19.02 9.12
C GLU A 475 2.12 18.09 8.56
N TRP A 476 1.72 17.13 7.71
CA TRP A 476 2.65 16.25 7.02
C TRP A 476 2.18 15.99 5.58
N ARG A 477 2.97 16.45 4.61
CA ARG A 477 2.59 16.45 3.19
C ARG A 477 3.35 15.42 2.35
N ALA A 478 3.29 14.16 2.76
CA ALA A 478 3.66 13.07 1.85
C ALA A 478 2.49 12.76 0.90
N PRO A 479 2.69 12.66 -0.44
CA PRO A 479 1.60 12.54 -1.41
C PRO A 479 0.57 11.45 -1.08
N ARG A 480 1.04 10.25 -0.72
CA ARG A 480 0.17 9.13 -0.33
C ARG A 480 -0.56 9.37 0.99
N HIS A 481 0.10 9.98 1.96
CA HIS A 481 -0.53 10.29 3.25
C HIS A 481 -1.61 11.36 3.08
N GLU A 482 -1.31 12.46 2.39
CA GLU A 482 -2.26 13.55 2.15
C GLU A 482 -3.49 13.03 1.39
N LEU A 483 -3.30 12.18 0.38
CA LEU A 483 -4.39 11.53 -0.33
C LEU A 483 -5.28 10.68 0.60
N ASN A 484 -4.67 9.85 1.45
CA ASN A 484 -5.40 9.01 2.39
C ASN A 484 -6.20 9.84 3.40
N VAL A 485 -5.64 10.95 3.91
CA VAL A 485 -6.35 11.89 4.79
C VAL A 485 -7.56 12.49 4.07
N ARG A 486 -7.39 12.94 2.81
CA ARG A 486 -8.49 13.52 2.01
C ARG A 486 -9.61 12.50 1.72
N ILE A 487 -9.24 11.26 1.39
CA ILE A 487 -10.20 10.17 1.19
C ILE A 487 -10.95 9.87 2.50
N ALA A 488 -10.26 9.79 3.63
CA ALA A 488 -10.87 9.56 4.93
C ALA A 488 -11.83 10.69 5.32
N MET A 489 -11.41 11.95 5.10
CA MET A 489 -12.25 13.13 5.31
C MET A 489 -13.54 13.07 4.48
N ALA A 490 -13.44 12.76 3.19
CA ALA A 490 -14.62 12.61 2.33
C ALA A 490 -15.57 11.50 2.80
N ARG A 491 -15.04 10.37 3.28
CA ARG A 491 -15.85 9.27 3.85
C ARG A 491 -16.55 9.70 5.15
N LEU A 492 -15.87 10.46 6.00
CA LEU A 492 -16.47 11.01 7.23
C LEU A 492 -17.57 12.03 6.89
N LEU A 493 -17.36 12.91 5.91
CA LEU A 493 -18.38 13.85 5.43
C LEU A 493 -19.60 13.11 4.88
N ALA A 494 -19.40 12.07 4.06
CA ALA A 494 -20.48 11.22 3.57
C ALA A 494 -21.27 10.55 4.71
N THR A 495 -20.57 10.03 5.73
CA THR A 495 -21.19 9.44 6.93
C THR A 495 -21.99 10.48 7.72
N ALA A 496 -21.57 11.74 7.72
CA ALA A 496 -22.29 12.86 8.32
C ALA A 496 -23.44 13.42 7.45
N GLY A 497 -23.75 12.80 6.31
CA GLY A 497 -24.76 13.25 5.35
C GLY A 497 -24.34 14.44 4.48
N GLN A 498 -23.08 14.88 4.57
CA GLN A 498 -22.55 16.04 3.83
C GLN A 498 -22.05 15.64 2.43
N TRP A 499 -22.94 15.05 1.63
CA TRP A 499 -22.63 14.53 0.30
C TRP A 499 -22.03 15.56 -0.67
N PRO A 500 -22.58 16.80 -0.83
CA PRO A 500 -22.01 17.77 -1.76
C PRO A 500 -20.54 18.09 -1.47
N GLN A 501 -20.21 18.25 -0.18
CA GLN A 501 -18.86 18.55 0.26
C GLN A 501 -17.93 17.35 0.06
N ALA A 502 -18.38 16.14 0.40
CA ALA A 502 -17.61 14.91 0.20
C ALA A 502 -17.18 14.72 -1.28
N PHE A 503 -18.11 14.91 -2.23
CA PHE A 503 -17.80 14.80 -3.66
C PHE A 503 -16.92 15.95 -4.16
N THR A 504 -17.15 17.18 -3.68
CA THR A 504 -16.31 18.34 -4.02
C THR A 504 -14.87 18.12 -3.58
N ASP A 505 -14.66 17.61 -2.37
CA ASP A 505 -13.32 17.33 -1.84
C ASP A 505 -12.62 16.19 -2.60
N LEU A 506 -13.36 15.16 -3.02
CA LEU A 506 -12.81 14.08 -3.86
C LEU A 506 -12.45 14.56 -5.26
N ARG A 507 -13.27 15.41 -5.90
CA ARG A 507 -12.92 16.02 -7.19
C ARG A 507 -11.67 16.89 -7.07
N ARG A 508 -11.58 17.70 -6.02
CA ARG A 508 -10.37 18.47 -5.73
C ARG A 508 -9.16 17.55 -5.55
N ALA A 509 -9.32 16.44 -4.83
CA ALA A 509 -8.27 15.44 -4.69
C ALA A 509 -7.86 14.83 -6.05
N SER A 510 -8.80 14.57 -6.97
CA SER A 510 -8.48 14.09 -8.32
C SER A 510 -7.59 15.07 -9.10
N HIS A 511 -7.80 16.38 -8.95
CA HIS A 511 -6.94 17.39 -9.56
C HIS A 511 -5.57 17.51 -8.90
N LEU A 512 -5.50 17.34 -7.58
CA LEU A 512 -4.24 17.42 -6.83
C LEU A 512 -3.35 16.18 -7.02
N PHE A 513 -3.93 15.02 -7.32
CA PHE A 513 -3.24 13.73 -7.45
C PHE A 513 -3.58 13.04 -8.79
N PRO A 514 -3.11 13.56 -9.93
CA PRO A 514 -3.49 13.07 -11.27
C PRO A 514 -2.88 11.72 -11.65
N ASP A 515 -1.80 11.27 -11.01
CA ASP A 515 -1.13 9.98 -11.28
C ASP A 515 -1.98 8.77 -10.83
N GLN A 516 -1.39 7.59 -10.59
CA GLN A 516 -2.10 6.33 -10.22
C GLN A 516 -3.16 6.48 -9.09
N ALA A 517 -3.07 7.53 -8.27
CA ALA A 517 -4.09 7.99 -7.33
C ALA A 517 -5.47 8.30 -7.97
N GLY A 518 -5.53 8.77 -9.22
CA GLY A 518 -6.78 9.10 -9.91
C GLY A 518 -7.74 7.90 -10.03
N LYS A 519 -7.19 6.69 -10.28
CA LYS A 519 -7.99 5.44 -10.31
C LYS A 519 -8.55 5.10 -8.94
N GLN A 520 -7.75 5.26 -7.89
CA GLN A 520 -8.19 5.03 -6.51
C GLN A 520 -9.31 6.01 -6.11
N ILE A 521 -9.16 7.29 -6.44
CA ILE A 521 -10.16 8.33 -6.13
C ILE A 521 -11.46 8.07 -6.89
N LEU A 522 -11.39 7.69 -8.18
CA LEU A 522 -12.58 7.31 -8.95
C LEU A 522 -13.32 6.14 -8.31
N ALA A 523 -12.60 5.09 -7.91
CA ALA A 523 -13.21 3.94 -7.22
C ALA A 523 -13.88 4.36 -5.89
N VAL A 524 -13.27 5.27 -5.13
CA VAL A 524 -13.88 5.84 -3.91
C VAL A 524 -15.13 6.66 -4.23
N ARG A 525 -15.08 7.53 -5.25
CA ARG A 525 -16.23 8.33 -5.69
C ARG A 525 -17.39 7.43 -6.11
N GLN A 526 -17.14 6.40 -6.91
CA GLN A 526 -18.15 5.42 -7.33
C GLN A 526 -18.78 4.69 -6.13
N ALA A 527 -17.95 4.23 -5.18
CA ALA A 527 -18.45 3.55 -3.98
C ALA A 527 -19.34 4.46 -3.11
N LEU A 528 -18.92 5.71 -2.87
CA LEU A 528 -19.72 6.67 -2.11
C LEU A 528 -21.00 7.08 -2.85
N PHE A 529 -20.96 7.22 -4.18
CA PHE A 529 -22.14 7.51 -4.98
C PHE A 529 -23.16 6.39 -4.89
N LYS A 530 -22.72 5.13 -5.02
CA LYS A 530 -23.57 3.95 -4.81
C LYS A 530 -24.18 3.95 -3.40
N GLN A 531 -23.39 4.26 -2.37
CA GLN A 531 -23.86 4.32 -0.98
C GLN A 531 -24.92 5.43 -0.78
N MET A 532 -24.70 6.62 -1.35
CA MET A 532 -25.65 7.75 -1.29
C MET A 532 -26.99 7.39 -1.90
N ILE A 533 -26.99 6.76 -3.08
CA ILE A 533 -28.22 6.35 -3.77
C ILE A 533 -28.92 5.23 -3.00
N ALA A 534 -28.18 4.20 -2.56
CA ALA A 534 -28.73 3.06 -1.84
C ALA A 534 -29.36 3.45 -0.49
N SER A 535 -28.78 4.43 0.22
CA SER A 535 -29.31 4.95 1.48
C SER A 535 -30.51 5.89 1.30
N GLN A 536 -30.96 6.14 0.06
CA GLN A 536 -31.98 7.14 -0.26
C GLN A 536 -31.66 8.52 0.33
N ALA A 537 -30.38 8.89 0.47
CA ALA A 537 -29.98 10.10 1.17
C ALA A 537 -30.48 11.40 0.51
N LEU A 538 -30.86 11.34 -0.77
CA LEU A 538 -31.42 12.47 -1.51
C LEU A 538 -32.95 12.56 -1.37
N LYS A 539 -33.60 11.60 -0.70
CA LYS A 539 -35.05 11.58 -0.48
C LYS A 539 -35.41 12.56 0.64
N GLY A 540 -36.05 13.66 0.26
CA GLY A 540 -36.42 14.74 1.19
C GLY A 540 -35.49 15.95 1.14
N GLU A 541 -34.35 15.83 0.45
CA GLU A 541 -33.49 16.98 0.16
C GLU A 541 -34.18 18.00 -0.75
N SER A 542 -33.76 19.26 -0.64
CA SER A 542 -34.27 20.32 -1.51
C SER A 542 -33.88 20.03 -2.98
N PRO A 543 -34.72 20.43 -3.96
CA PRO A 543 -34.38 20.24 -5.38
C PRO A 543 -33.00 20.79 -5.76
N LEU A 544 -32.61 21.95 -5.21
CA LEU A 544 -31.31 22.57 -5.45
C LEU A 544 -30.15 21.69 -4.94
N ALA A 545 -30.26 21.18 -3.71
CA ALA A 545 -29.25 20.32 -3.12
C ALA A 545 -29.08 19.02 -3.92
N THR A 546 -30.20 18.38 -4.31
CA THR A 546 -30.16 17.17 -5.14
C THR A 546 -29.51 17.43 -6.49
N VAL A 547 -29.90 18.51 -7.19
CA VAL A 547 -29.32 18.86 -8.50
C VAL A 547 -27.83 19.14 -8.38
N SER A 548 -27.39 19.92 -7.39
CA SER A 548 -25.97 20.22 -7.19
C SER A 548 -25.12 18.95 -7.03
N VAL A 549 -25.59 17.98 -6.26
CA VAL A 549 -24.84 16.73 -6.05
C VAL A 549 -24.83 15.84 -7.30
N LEU A 550 -25.99 15.65 -7.94
CA LEU A 550 -26.10 14.74 -9.08
C LEU A 550 -25.47 15.32 -10.35
N HIS A 551 -25.69 16.60 -10.64
CA HIS A 551 -25.17 17.27 -11.83
C HIS A 551 -23.64 17.30 -11.85
N ASP A 552 -23.00 17.54 -10.70
CA ASP A 552 -21.53 17.54 -10.62
C ASP A 552 -20.91 16.13 -10.64
N ASN A 553 -21.73 15.08 -10.68
CA ASN A 553 -21.29 13.68 -10.64
C ASN A 553 -22.00 12.81 -11.70
N LEU A 554 -22.37 13.40 -12.84
CA LEU A 554 -22.97 12.67 -13.98
C LEU A 554 -22.05 11.55 -14.49
N ASP A 555 -20.73 11.69 -14.33
CA ASP A 555 -19.73 10.67 -14.68
C ASP A 555 -19.84 9.38 -13.86
N LEU A 556 -20.53 9.42 -12.71
CA LEU A 556 -20.71 8.29 -11.81
C LEU A 556 -22.03 7.54 -12.02
N ILE A 557 -22.92 8.06 -12.87
CA ILE A 557 -24.21 7.40 -13.16
C ILE A 557 -23.93 6.13 -13.98
N PRO A 558 -24.36 4.94 -13.51
CA PRO A 558 -24.19 3.70 -14.26
C PRO A 558 -24.88 3.78 -15.63
N PRO A 559 -24.29 3.24 -16.70
CA PRO A 559 -24.97 3.18 -17.99
C PRO A 559 -26.12 2.17 -17.96
N GLY A 560 -27.11 2.38 -18.83
CA GLY A 560 -28.28 1.50 -18.98
C GLY A 560 -29.31 1.66 -17.87
N ASP A 561 -30.13 0.63 -17.66
CA ASP A 561 -31.29 0.69 -16.75
C ASP A 561 -30.93 1.00 -15.30
N ALA A 562 -29.71 0.66 -14.87
CA ALA A 562 -29.25 0.96 -13.52
C ALA A 562 -29.11 2.47 -13.26
N GLY A 563 -28.87 3.29 -14.29
CA GLY A 563 -28.77 4.75 -14.19
C GLY A 563 -30.11 5.48 -14.33
N VAL A 564 -31.10 4.86 -14.97
CA VAL A 564 -32.39 5.47 -15.30
C VAL A 564 -33.13 6.06 -14.08
N PRO A 565 -33.23 5.38 -12.91
CA PRO A 565 -33.87 5.96 -11.73
C PRO A 565 -33.18 7.24 -11.23
N ILE A 566 -31.86 7.33 -11.37
CA ILE A 566 -31.07 8.49 -10.94
C ILE A 566 -31.28 9.66 -11.88
N LEU A 567 -31.28 9.40 -13.19
CA LEU A 567 -31.55 10.39 -14.23
C LEU A 567 -32.99 10.93 -14.13
N ASN A 568 -33.98 10.08 -13.87
CA ASN A 568 -35.36 10.50 -13.64
C ASN A 568 -35.48 11.42 -12.40
N MET A 569 -34.84 11.05 -11.30
CA MET A 569 -34.78 11.91 -10.11
C MET A 569 -34.13 13.27 -10.45
N LEU A 570 -33.03 13.27 -11.21
CA LEU A 570 -32.39 14.52 -11.63
C LEU A 570 -33.32 15.37 -12.51
N SER A 571 -33.98 14.78 -13.52
CA SER A 571 -34.92 15.52 -14.37
C SER A 571 -36.08 16.11 -13.58
N ASP A 572 -36.65 15.36 -12.65
CA ASP A 572 -37.76 15.82 -11.81
C ASP A 572 -37.34 17.03 -10.96
N ARG A 573 -36.14 17.00 -10.38
CA ARG A 573 -35.63 18.13 -9.59
C ARG A 573 -35.28 19.35 -10.46
N LEU A 574 -34.76 19.15 -11.67
CA LEU A 574 -34.52 20.24 -12.62
C LEU A 574 -35.83 20.91 -13.03
N ILE A 575 -36.90 20.14 -13.30
CA ILE A 575 -38.24 20.69 -13.58
C ILE A 575 -38.76 21.48 -12.39
N ALA A 576 -38.60 20.96 -11.16
CA ALA A 576 -39.01 21.64 -9.94
C ALA A 576 -38.27 22.97 -9.69
N LEU A 577 -37.04 23.11 -10.19
CA LEU A 577 -36.26 24.35 -10.15
C LEU A 577 -36.56 25.31 -11.32
N GLY A 578 -37.46 24.95 -12.24
CA GLY A 578 -37.74 25.76 -13.41
C GLY A 578 -36.62 25.73 -14.45
N LEU A 579 -35.89 24.61 -14.57
CA LEU A 579 -34.82 24.39 -15.56
C LEU A 579 -35.24 23.36 -16.62
N PRO A 580 -36.28 23.63 -17.43
CA PRO A 580 -36.87 22.66 -18.35
C PRO A 580 -35.92 22.23 -19.47
N ASP A 581 -35.05 23.11 -19.97
CA ASP A 581 -34.11 22.78 -21.04
C ASP A 581 -33.05 21.76 -20.59
N GLN A 582 -32.57 21.91 -19.36
CA GLN A 582 -31.62 20.98 -18.75
C GLN A 582 -32.31 19.63 -18.47
N ALA A 583 -33.54 19.67 -17.96
CA ALA A 583 -34.35 18.46 -17.74
C ALA A 583 -34.60 17.71 -19.04
N ALA A 584 -34.90 18.40 -20.15
CA ALA A 584 -35.07 17.80 -21.46
C ALA A 584 -33.78 17.10 -21.94
N GLY A 585 -32.61 17.68 -21.66
CA GLY A 585 -31.32 17.03 -21.89
C GLY A 585 -31.15 15.71 -21.16
N VAL A 586 -31.48 15.68 -19.86
CA VAL A 586 -31.41 14.47 -19.02
C VAL A 586 -32.45 13.43 -19.45
N LEU A 587 -33.68 13.83 -19.77
CA LEU A 587 -34.74 12.91 -20.23
C LEU A 587 -34.38 12.23 -21.56
N ARG A 588 -33.67 12.91 -22.47
CA ARG A 588 -33.14 12.28 -23.68
C ARG A 588 -32.13 11.17 -23.35
N GLN A 589 -31.34 11.32 -22.29
CA GLN A 589 -30.45 10.25 -21.82
C GLN A 589 -31.25 9.09 -21.23
N VAL A 590 -32.32 9.35 -20.48
CA VAL A 590 -33.23 8.31 -19.99
C VAL A 590 -33.81 7.50 -21.16
N VAL A 591 -34.33 8.18 -22.18
CA VAL A 591 -34.90 7.53 -23.37
C VAL A 591 -33.85 6.67 -24.08
N ALA A 592 -32.61 7.13 -24.17
CA ALA A 592 -31.52 6.40 -24.82
C ALA A 592 -30.99 5.20 -23.99
N GLN A 593 -31.10 5.25 -22.67
CA GLN A 593 -30.55 4.22 -21.77
C GLN A 593 -31.58 3.18 -21.29
N SER A 594 -32.87 3.50 -21.34
CA SER A 594 -33.95 2.65 -20.84
C SER A 594 -34.26 1.51 -21.81
N SER A 595 -34.12 0.26 -21.35
CA SER A 595 -34.61 -0.93 -22.04
C SER A 595 -36.10 -1.17 -21.76
N ASP A 596 -36.60 -0.76 -20.59
CA ASP A 596 -38.00 -0.86 -20.21
C ASP A 596 -38.87 0.11 -21.03
N ASP A 597 -39.87 -0.45 -21.70
CA ASP A 597 -40.77 0.26 -22.61
C ASP A 597 -41.69 1.24 -21.87
N GLU A 598 -42.17 0.89 -20.67
CA GLU A 598 -42.99 1.77 -19.82
C GLU A 598 -42.19 3.01 -19.40
N THR A 599 -40.99 2.81 -18.87
CA THR A 599 -40.11 3.91 -18.43
C THR A 599 -39.66 4.77 -19.60
N ARG A 600 -39.32 4.17 -20.75
CA ARG A 600 -38.95 4.90 -21.97
C ARG A 600 -40.13 5.72 -22.51
N ALA A 601 -41.33 5.15 -22.56
CA ALA A 601 -42.54 5.83 -22.99
C ALA A 601 -42.95 6.95 -22.02
N HIS A 602 -42.73 6.77 -20.72
CA HIS A 602 -42.98 7.78 -19.71
C HIS A 602 -42.01 8.96 -19.84
N ALA A 603 -40.71 8.70 -19.97
CA ALA A 603 -39.71 9.75 -20.19
C ALA A 603 -39.99 10.53 -21.48
N GLY A 604 -40.40 9.84 -22.55
CA GLY A 604 -40.82 10.47 -23.80
C GLY A 604 -42.08 11.34 -23.66
N TYR A 605 -43.05 10.94 -22.84
CA TYR A 605 -44.23 11.73 -22.52
C TYR A 605 -43.86 13.03 -21.80
N VAL A 606 -43.02 12.95 -20.77
CA VAL A 606 -42.56 14.13 -20.01
C VAL A 606 -41.75 15.06 -20.91
N LEU A 607 -40.82 14.50 -21.70
CA LEU A 607 -40.01 15.26 -22.66
C LEU A 607 -40.89 16.01 -23.68
N ALA A 608 -41.88 15.33 -24.26
CA ALA A 608 -42.81 15.96 -25.19
C ALA A 608 -43.62 17.09 -24.54
N GLY A 609 -44.02 16.93 -23.28
CA GLY A 609 -44.70 17.97 -22.51
C GLY A 609 -43.83 19.21 -22.31
N LEU A 610 -42.53 19.03 -22.00
CA LEU A 610 -41.57 20.13 -21.87
C LEU A 610 -41.35 20.86 -23.21
N GLU A 611 -41.15 20.12 -24.29
CA GLU A 611 -40.95 20.69 -25.63
C GLU A 611 -42.23 21.41 -26.13
N LEU A 612 -43.41 20.90 -25.81
CA LEU A 612 -44.69 21.54 -26.14
C LEU A 612 -44.88 22.85 -25.36
N ALA A 613 -44.47 22.89 -24.08
CA ALA A 613 -44.48 24.11 -23.26
C ALA A 613 -43.49 25.15 -23.80
N ALA A 614 -42.37 24.72 -24.38
CA ALA A 614 -41.41 25.55 -25.09
C ALA A 614 -41.83 25.92 -26.52
N HIS A 615 -43.06 25.56 -26.95
CA HIS A 615 -43.57 25.76 -28.32
C HIS A 615 -42.80 25.03 -29.43
N HIS A 616 -41.98 24.03 -29.11
CA HIS A 616 -41.26 23.20 -30.07
C HIS A 616 -42.09 21.99 -30.54
N LEU A 617 -43.12 22.24 -31.35
CA LEU A 617 -44.08 21.21 -31.78
C LEU A 617 -43.41 19.99 -32.45
N THR A 618 -42.47 20.22 -33.36
CA THR A 618 -41.77 19.14 -34.09
C THR A 618 -40.94 18.25 -33.15
N LYS A 619 -40.27 18.85 -32.15
CA LYS A 619 -39.51 18.11 -31.14
C LYS A 619 -40.44 17.33 -30.20
N ALA A 620 -41.57 17.94 -29.81
CA ALA A 620 -42.57 17.28 -28.98
C ALA A 620 -43.15 16.04 -29.68
N GLN A 621 -43.53 16.18 -30.95
CA GLN A 621 -44.03 15.05 -31.76
C GLN A 621 -42.96 13.97 -31.94
N SER A 622 -41.72 14.38 -32.24
CA SER A 622 -40.58 13.47 -32.37
C SER A 622 -40.34 12.66 -31.09
N ALA A 623 -40.39 13.30 -29.92
CA ALA A 623 -40.22 12.64 -28.63
C ALA A 623 -41.28 11.56 -28.38
N LEU A 624 -42.56 11.82 -28.71
CA LEU A 624 -43.62 10.81 -28.61
C LEU A 624 -43.40 9.65 -29.59
N ASN A 625 -43.10 9.96 -30.86
CA ASN A 625 -42.91 8.95 -31.89
C ASN A 625 -41.70 8.05 -31.62
N ALA A 626 -40.57 8.63 -31.19
CA ALA A 626 -39.35 7.90 -30.89
C ALA A 626 -39.48 6.98 -29.66
N THR A 627 -40.49 7.22 -28.81
CA THR A 627 -40.75 6.44 -27.60
C THR A 627 -42.07 5.68 -27.67
N ALA A 628 -42.60 5.46 -28.88
CA ALA A 628 -43.76 4.61 -29.08
C ALA A 628 -43.41 3.15 -28.74
N ALA A 629 -44.24 2.54 -27.90
CA ALA A 629 -44.10 1.15 -27.47
C ALA A 629 -45.49 0.52 -27.33
N PRO A 630 -45.66 -0.76 -27.73
CA PRO A 630 -46.93 -1.47 -27.63
C PRO A 630 -47.23 -1.93 -26.20
N ASP A 631 -46.21 -2.30 -25.42
CA ASP A 631 -46.33 -2.80 -24.05
C ASP A 631 -46.20 -1.66 -23.04
N ILE A 632 -47.23 -0.82 -22.98
CA ILE A 632 -47.34 0.27 -21.98
C ILE A 632 -48.69 0.23 -21.27
N SER A 633 -48.74 0.77 -20.05
CA SER A 633 -49.97 0.86 -19.27
C SER A 633 -51.05 1.66 -20.02
N ALA A 634 -52.31 1.22 -19.92
CA ALA A 634 -53.43 1.88 -20.59
C ALA A 634 -53.56 3.36 -20.18
N THR A 635 -53.22 3.69 -18.93
CA THR A 635 -53.17 5.05 -18.40
C THR A 635 -52.09 5.90 -19.08
N LEU A 636 -50.90 5.35 -19.30
CA LEU A 636 -49.82 6.06 -19.98
C LEU A 636 -50.11 6.19 -21.49
N ALA A 637 -50.64 5.15 -22.12
CA ALA A 637 -51.08 5.18 -23.51
C ALA A 637 -52.12 6.27 -23.75
N ALA A 638 -53.14 6.36 -22.89
CA ALA A 638 -54.14 7.42 -22.94
C ALA A 638 -53.51 8.81 -22.78
N SER A 639 -52.63 8.99 -21.79
CA SER A 639 -51.95 10.27 -21.54
C SER A 639 -51.10 10.72 -22.74
N ARG A 640 -50.38 9.78 -23.37
CA ARG A 640 -49.58 10.03 -24.58
C ARG A 640 -50.45 10.36 -25.78
N ALA A 641 -51.56 9.67 -25.99
CA ALA A 641 -52.50 9.95 -27.07
C ALA A 641 -53.14 11.35 -26.94
N LEU A 642 -53.49 11.74 -25.70
CA LEU A 642 -53.99 13.09 -25.43
C LEU A 642 -52.96 14.16 -25.79
N LEU A 643 -51.70 13.97 -25.39
CA LEU A 643 -50.62 14.91 -25.69
C LEU A 643 -50.32 14.99 -27.19
N ALA A 644 -50.30 13.85 -27.89
CA ALA A 644 -50.16 13.79 -29.35
C ALA A 644 -51.30 14.56 -30.05
N THR A 645 -52.52 14.45 -29.54
CA THR A 645 -53.67 15.15 -30.10
C THR A 645 -53.57 16.67 -29.89
N GLU A 646 -53.07 17.09 -28.72
CA GLU A 646 -52.80 18.51 -28.46
C GLU A 646 -51.72 19.07 -29.41
N ILE A 647 -50.63 18.32 -29.63
CA ILE A 647 -49.57 18.69 -30.57
C ILE A 647 -50.13 18.84 -31.99
N ALA A 648 -50.84 17.82 -32.49
CA ALA A 648 -51.46 17.82 -33.82
C ALA A 648 -52.44 18.99 -34.01
N ALA A 649 -53.21 19.32 -32.97
CA ALA A 649 -54.10 20.48 -32.99
C ALA A 649 -53.36 21.80 -33.08
N ARG A 650 -52.22 21.94 -32.39
CA ARG A 650 -51.35 23.12 -32.51
C ARG A 650 -50.69 23.22 -33.88
N GLU A 651 -50.40 22.09 -34.54
CA GLU A 651 -49.90 22.04 -35.92
C GLU A 651 -50.98 22.27 -36.98
N GLY A 652 -52.26 22.12 -36.65
CA GLY A 652 -53.39 22.32 -37.57
C GLY A 652 -53.84 21.05 -38.30
N ALA A 653 -53.32 19.88 -37.93
CA ALA A 653 -53.77 18.59 -38.45
C ALA A 653 -55.18 18.23 -37.95
N SER A 654 -55.88 17.33 -38.66
CA SER A 654 -57.16 16.78 -38.22
C SER A 654 -56.96 15.83 -37.02
N ALA A 655 -57.87 15.92 -36.05
CA ALA A 655 -57.84 15.24 -34.77
C ALA A 655 -59.25 14.79 -34.50
N ASP A 656 -59.42 13.57 -34.01
CA ASP A 656 -60.74 13.03 -33.69
C ASP A 656 -61.29 13.66 -32.41
N LEU A 657 -62.11 14.70 -32.60
CA LEU A 657 -62.75 15.43 -31.52
C LEU A 657 -63.77 14.57 -30.76
N THR A 658 -64.33 13.56 -31.42
CA THR A 658 -65.42 12.73 -30.90
C THR A 658 -64.94 11.84 -29.76
N SER A 659 -63.79 11.19 -29.93
CA SER A 659 -63.19 10.34 -28.88
C SER A 659 -62.72 11.17 -27.68
N LEU A 660 -62.07 12.32 -27.92
CA LEU A 660 -61.67 13.24 -26.86
C LEU A 660 -62.86 13.76 -26.05
N THR A 661 -63.93 14.17 -26.73
CA THR A 661 -65.15 14.65 -26.08
C THR A 661 -65.83 13.53 -25.31
N ARG A 662 -65.79 12.27 -25.79
CA ARG A 662 -66.37 11.12 -25.07
C ARG A 662 -65.58 10.69 -23.83
N SER A 663 -64.31 11.08 -23.71
CA SER A 663 -63.48 10.78 -22.55
C SER A 663 -64.12 11.21 -21.22
N PRO A 664 -63.93 10.43 -20.12
CA PRO A 664 -64.29 10.85 -18.78
C PRO A 664 -63.29 11.85 -18.16
N ASP A 665 -62.07 11.98 -18.72
CA ASP A 665 -61.06 12.90 -18.21
C ASP A 665 -61.35 14.35 -18.64
N PRO A 666 -61.54 15.30 -17.71
CA PRO A 666 -61.72 16.71 -18.03
C PRO A 666 -60.60 17.32 -18.88
N LYS A 667 -59.36 16.81 -18.76
CA LYS A 667 -58.23 17.30 -19.56
C LYS A 667 -58.41 16.96 -21.03
N ALA A 668 -58.86 15.74 -21.34
CA ALA A 668 -59.15 15.31 -22.70
C ALA A 668 -60.26 16.16 -23.34
N ILE A 669 -61.32 16.46 -22.58
CA ILE A 669 -62.42 17.31 -23.03
C ILE A 669 -61.92 18.75 -23.27
N ARG A 670 -61.06 19.29 -22.40
CA ARG A 670 -60.43 20.61 -22.63
C ARG A 670 -59.62 20.65 -23.92
N VAL A 671 -58.85 19.60 -24.22
CA VAL A 671 -58.14 19.52 -25.52
C VAL A 671 -59.16 19.58 -26.66
N ALA A 672 -60.27 18.84 -26.59
CA ALA A 672 -61.33 18.89 -27.60
C ALA A 672 -61.90 20.31 -27.81
N THR A 673 -62.20 21.04 -26.72
CA THR A 673 -62.68 22.43 -26.80
C THR A 673 -61.68 23.35 -27.52
N GLN A 674 -60.38 23.24 -27.18
CA GLN A 674 -59.33 24.06 -27.80
C GLN A 674 -59.16 23.76 -29.29
N VAL A 675 -59.17 22.47 -29.66
CA VAL A 675 -59.07 22.07 -31.07
C VAL A 675 -60.29 22.55 -31.85
N ALA A 676 -61.51 22.36 -31.33
CA ALA A 676 -62.74 22.77 -31.99
C ALA A 676 -62.82 24.29 -32.16
N ALA A 677 -62.47 25.06 -31.13
CA ALA A 677 -62.37 26.51 -31.19
C ALA A 677 -61.35 26.97 -32.25
N LYS A 678 -60.16 26.36 -32.30
CA LYS A 678 -59.14 26.69 -33.28
C LYS A 678 -59.57 26.39 -34.72
N ARG A 679 -60.32 25.31 -34.93
CA ARG A 679 -60.91 24.96 -36.24
C ARG A 679 -62.15 25.78 -36.60
N ARG A 680 -62.68 26.56 -35.65
CA ARG A 680 -63.99 27.24 -35.76
C ARG A 680 -65.13 26.24 -36.02
N ASP A 681 -65.00 25.03 -35.49
CA ASP A 681 -66.06 24.00 -35.51
C ASP A 681 -67.01 24.25 -34.34
N TRP A 682 -67.96 25.16 -34.54
CA TRP A 682 -68.91 25.60 -33.51
C TRP A 682 -69.80 24.47 -32.97
N PRO A 683 -70.32 23.52 -33.79
CA PRO A 683 -71.06 22.37 -33.28
C PRO A 683 -70.21 21.49 -32.35
N ALA A 684 -68.98 21.15 -32.74
CA ALA A 684 -68.11 20.34 -31.89
C ALA A 684 -67.69 21.09 -30.62
N LEU A 685 -67.49 22.41 -30.71
CA LEU A 685 -67.16 23.25 -29.56
C LEU A 685 -68.29 23.31 -28.55
N GLU A 686 -69.54 23.52 -28.97
CA GLU A 686 -70.71 23.52 -28.08
C GLU A 686 -70.83 22.19 -27.33
N GLN A 687 -70.70 21.07 -28.06
CA GLN A 687 -70.83 19.75 -27.47
C GLN A 687 -69.73 19.47 -26.44
N ALA A 688 -68.49 19.86 -26.75
CA ALA A 688 -67.34 19.68 -25.86
C ALA A 688 -67.42 20.59 -24.62
N GLU A 689 -67.79 21.86 -24.78
CA GLU A 689 -67.93 22.83 -23.68
C GLU A 689 -69.09 22.46 -22.75
N ARG A 690 -70.23 22.02 -23.29
CA ARG A 690 -71.35 21.49 -22.51
C ARG A 690 -70.91 20.33 -21.63
N LYS A 691 -70.16 19.39 -22.20
CA LYS A 691 -69.68 18.23 -21.46
C LYS A 691 -68.59 18.61 -20.44
N LEU A 692 -67.71 19.54 -20.79
CA LEU A 692 -66.72 20.08 -19.86
C LEU A 692 -67.39 20.76 -18.66
N ALA A 693 -68.41 21.57 -18.92
CA ALA A 693 -69.21 22.22 -17.89
C ALA A 693 -69.88 21.18 -16.98
N ALA A 694 -70.50 20.14 -17.55
CA ALA A 694 -71.15 19.08 -16.78
C ALA A 694 -70.21 18.36 -15.79
N VAL A 695 -68.91 18.30 -16.08
CA VAL A 695 -67.92 17.63 -15.22
C VAL A 695 -67.19 18.60 -14.28
N THR A 696 -67.02 19.87 -14.68
CA THR A 696 -66.16 20.83 -13.96
C THR A 696 -66.91 21.90 -13.17
N VAL A 697 -68.18 22.12 -13.49
CA VAL A 697 -69.00 23.17 -12.87
C VAL A 697 -69.85 22.55 -11.76
N PRO A 698 -69.77 23.07 -10.51
CA PRO A 698 -70.58 22.55 -9.41
C PRO A 698 -72.07 22.82 -9.63
N ALA A 699 -72.94 21.98 -9.08
CA ALA A 699 -74.39 22.13 -9.23
C ALA A 699 -74.93 23.40 -8.54
N THR A 700 -74.30 23.85 -7.46
CA THR A 700 -74.69 25.03 -6.67
C THR A 700 -73.47 25.85 -6.25
N GLY A 701 -73.68 27.10 -5.84
CA GLY A 701 -72.61 28.02 -5.40
C GLY A 701 -72.03 28.92 -6.51
N LEU A 702 -71.23 29.90 -6.10
CA LEU A 702 -70.52 30.82 -7.00
C LEU A 702 -69.44 30.08 -7.80
N LEU A 703 -69.25 30.48 -9.05
CA LEU A 703 -68.24 29.92 -9.94
C LEU A 703 -66.87 30.57 -9.71
N ASP A 704 -65.81 29.78 -9.86
CA ASP A 704 -64.46 30.33 -10.01
C ASP A 704 -64.25 30.92 -11.41
N HIS A 705 -63.12 31.62 -11.62
CA HIS A 705 -62.81 32.23 -12.91
C HIS A 705 -62.69 31.23 -14.07
N GLN A 706 -62.22 30.01 -13.80
CA GLN A 706 -62.01 29.00 -14.84
C GLN A 706 -63.35 28.38 -15.27
N GLN A 707 -64.22 28.09 -14.32
CA GLN A 707 -65.59 27.63 -14.52
C GLN A 707 -66.42 28.70 -15.22
N ALA A 708 -66.30 29.97 -14.80
CA ALA A 708 -66.94 31.10 -15.45
C ALA A 708 -66.52 31.22 -16.93
N GLN A 709 -65.24 30.98 -17.22
CA GLN A 709 -64.73 31.01 -18.58
C GLN A 709 -65.23 29.83 -19.44
N THR A 710 -65.34 28.63 -18.88
CA THR A 710 -65.98 27.47 -19.55
C THR A 710 -67.43 27.77 -19.91
N ILE A 711 -68.22 28.33 -18.99
CA ILE A 711 -69.61 28.71 -19.26
C ILE A 711 -69.70 29.82 -20.32
N LEU A 712 -68.79 30.80 -20.29
CA LEU A 712 -68.70 31.84 -21.32
C LEU A 712 -68.40 31.25 -22.70
N GLN A 713 -67.44 30.32 -22.81
CA GLN A 713 -67.11 29.69 -24.09
C GLN A 713 -68.26 28.83 -24.63
N TRP A 714 -69.00 28.16 -23.75
CA TRP A 714 -70.23 27.46 -24.13
C TRP A 714 -71.27 28.43 -24.72
N ALA A 715 -71.50 29.58 -24.06
CA ALA A 715 -72.41 30.60 -24.58
C ALA A 715 -71.94 31.19 -25.93
N VAL A 716 -70.63 31.40 -26.12
CA VAL A 716 -70.05 31.84 -27.40
C VAL A 716 -70.34 30.81 -28.50
N ALA A 717 -70.11 29.52 -28.24
CA ALA A 717 -70.38 28.46 -29.20
C ALA A 717 -71.87 28.41 -29.57
N ALA A 718 -72.77 28.46 -28.58
CA ALA A 718 -74.23 28.48 -28.80
C ALA A 718 -74.68 29.73 -29.58
N SER A 719 -74.05 30.89 -29.35
CA SER A 719 -74.32 32.12 -30.09
C SER A 719 -73.92 32.01 -31.57
N HIS A 720 -72.78 31.38 -31.88
CA HIS A 720 -72.38 31.13 -33.27
C HIS A 720 -73.32 30.16 -34.00
N LEU A 721 -73.92 29.22 -33.26
CA LEU A 721 -74.96 28.31 -33.76
C LEU A 721 -76.36 28.94 -33.84
N LYS A 722 -76.53 30.17 -33.33
CA LYS A 722 -77.82 30.86 -33.20
C LYS A 722 -78.85 30.08 -32.37
N ASP A 723 -78.39 29.29 -31.40
CA ASP A 723 -79.25 28.53 -30.51
C ASP A 723 -79.75 29.40 -29.33
N GLY A 724 -80.82 30.14 -29.58
CA GLY A 724 -81.45 31.01 -28.58
C GLY A 724 -82.01 30.25 -27.36
N SER A 725 -82.33 28.96 -27.52
CA SER A 725 -82.87 28.14 -26.43
C SER A 725 -81.80 27.80 -25.41
N THR A 726 -80.63 27.35 -25.87
CA THR A 726 -79.47 27.07 -25.03
C THR A 726 -78.94 28.34 -24.36
N LEU A 727 -78.88 29.47 -25.08
CA LEU A 727 -78.48 30.76 -24.49
C LEU A 727 -79.42 31.21 -23.35
N ALA A 728 -80.73 31.03 -23.50
CA ALA A 728 -81.70 31.34 -22.46
C ALA A 728 -81.54 30.43 -21.23
N GLN A 729 -81.32 29.13 -21.44
CA GLN A 729 -81.06 28.16 -20.36
C GLN A 729 -79.77 28.50 -19.61
N LEU A 730 -78.68 28.78 -20.32
CA LEU A 730 -77.41 29.17 -19.72
C LEU A 730 -77.56 30.44 -18.89
N ARG A 731 -78.27 31.44 -19.42
CA ARG A 731 -78.55 32.69 -18.71
C ARG A 731 -79.26 32.43 -17.38
N GLN A 732 -80.36 31.67 -17.42
CA GLN A 732 -81.15 31.36 -16.23
C GLN A 732 -80.35 30.56 -15.20
N ALA A 733 -79.51 29.62 -15.65
CA ALA A 733 -78.76 28.73 -14.76
C ALA A 733 -77.52 29.38 -14.12
N TYR A 734 -76.82 30.28 -14.84
CA TYR A 734 -75.48 30.72 -14.44
C TYR A 734 -75.30 32.23 -14.24
N GLN A 735 -76.23 33.09 -14.70
CA GLN A 735 -76.05 34.55 -14.62
C GLN A 735 -75.83 35.06 -13.19
N SER A 736 -76.55 34.54 -12.20
CA SER A 736 -76.40 34.92 -10.79
C SER A 736 -75.24 34.22 -10.08
N ARG A 737 -74.58 33.26 -10.75
CA ARG A 737 -73.50 32.43 -10.19
C ARG A 737 -72.12 32.87 -10.65
N LEU A 738 -72.05 33.70 -11.69
CA LEU A 738 -70.79 34.22 -12.23
C LEU A 738 -70.22 35.29 -11.29
N PRO A 739 -68.90 35.26 -11.02
CA PRO A 739 -68.25 36.32 -10.25
C PRO A 739 -68.27 37.64 -11.04
N PRO A 740 -68.43 38.80 -10.38
CA PRO A 740 -68.44 40.09 -11.06
C PRO A 740 -67.11 40.33 -11.80
N GLY A 741 -67.21 40.83 -13.03
CA GLY A 741 -66.06 41.10 -13.89
C GLY A 741 -66.36 40.84 -15.36
N ARG A 742 -65.33 41.01 -16.19
CA ARG A 742 -65.45 41.00 -17.66
C ARG A 742 -66.15 39.76 -18.23
N ALA A 743 -65.92 38.59 -17.65
CA ALA A 743 -66.56 37.35 -18.11
C ALA A 743 -68.07 37.36 -17.89
N ALA A 744 -68.55 37.90 -16.75
CA ALA A 744 -69.96 38.06 -16.46
C ALA A 744 -70.62 39.10 -17.38
N ASP A 745 -69.94 40.21 -17.66
CA ASP A 745 -70.44 41.26 -18.57
C ASP A 745 -70.60 40.74 -20.01
N LEU A 746 -69.58 40.03 -20.50
CA LEU A 746 -69.61 39.41 -21.83
C LEU A 746 -70.69 38.32 -21.91
N PHE A 747 -70.82 37.51 -20.87
CA PHE A 747 -71.86 36.48 -20.80
C PHE A 747 -73.26 37.10 -20.82
N ALA A 748 -73.50 38.15 -20.04
CA ALA A 748 -74.78 38.87 -20.03
C ALA A 748 -75.10 39.49 -21.39
N THR A 749 -74.08 39.98 -22.10
CA THR A 749 -74.22 40.57 -23.43
C THR A 749 -74.57 39.52 -24.49
N ILE A 750 -73.83 38.41 -24.53
CA ILE A 750 -74.01 37.34 -25.54
C ILE A 750 -75.30 36.58 -25.32
N THR A 751 -75.69 36.40 -24.05
CA THR A 751 -76.95 35.72 -23.73
C THR A 751 -78.15 36.63 -23.77
N ALA A 752 -78.05 37.96 -23.95
CA ALA A 752 -79.21 38.85 -23.94
C ALA A 752 -80.28 38.44 -24.99
N ALA A 753 -81.57 38.56 -24.65
CA ALA A 753 -82.64 38.24 -25.58
C ALA A 753 -82.61 39.20 -26.79
N PRO A 754 -82.91 38.73 -28.02
CA PRO A 754 -83.07 39.62 -29.15
C PRO A 754 -84.20 40.61 -28.86
N LEU A 755 -83.93 41.89 -29.07
CA LEU A 755 -84.89 42.95 -28.81
C LEU A 755 -86.13 42.75 -29.71
N PRO A 756 -87.35 42.93 -29.17
CA PRO A 756 -88.55 42.99 -30.01
C PRO A 756 -88.39 44.11 -31.05
N THR A 757 -89.00 43.95 -32.22
CA THR A 757 -88.87 44.76 -33.46
C THR A 757 -89.17 46.26 -33.33
N GLN A 758 -89.37 46.78 -32.11
CA GLN A 758 -89.50 48.19 -31.81
C GLN A 758 -88.54 48.61 -30.68
N THR A 759 -87.26 48.80 -30.99
CA THR A 759 -86.33 49.54 -30.12
C THR A 759 -85.35 50.37 -30.94
N GLY A 760 -85.03 51.57 -30.44
CA GLY A 760 -84.34 52.63 -31.17
C GLY A 760 -82.89 52.32 -31.55
N LEU A 761 -82.45 52.95 -32.63
CA LEU A 761 -81.14 52.85 -33.28
C LEU A 761 -79.93 52.88 -32.30
N SER A 762 -80.05 53.60 -31.18
CA SER A 762 -79.00 53.70 -30.15
C SER A 762 -78.72 52.39 -29.40
N GLN A 763 -79.75 51.57 -29.13
CA GLN A 763 -79.58 50.27 -28.48
C GLN A 763 -79.04 49.22 -29.46
N ALA A 764 -79.44 49.27 -30.73
CA ALA A 764 -78.87 48.44 -31.79
C ALA A 764 -77.39 48.75 -32.04
N LEU A 765 -77.00 50.04 -32.06
CA LEU A 765 -75.61 50.47 -32.23
C LEU A 765 -74.73 50.08 -31.02
N ALA A 766 -75.25 50.11 -29.80
CA ALA A 766 -74.54 49.65 -28.60
C ALA A 766 -74.27 48.14 -28.64
N GLN A 767 -75.22 47.35 -29.16
CA GLN A 767 -75.07 45.89 -29.31
C GLN A 767 -74.11 45.53 -30.44
N ILE A 768 -74.14 46.24 -31.57
CA ILE A 768 -73.19 46.07 -32.69
C ILE A 768 -71.76 46.41 -32.25
N ALA A 769 -71.55 47.51 -31.52
CA ALA A 769 -70.24 47.86 -30.96
C ALA A 769 -69.74 46.85 -29.91
N ALA A 770 -70.64 46.14 -29.22
CA ALA A 770 -70.30 45.06 -28.30
C ALA A 770 -69.93 43.76 -29.05
N ILE A 771 -70.64 43.43 -30.13
CA ILE A 771 -70.38 42.27 -31.00
C ILE A 771 -69.08 42.44 -31.81
N GLU A 772 -68.78 43.63 -32.33
CA GLU A 772 -67.54 43.91 -33.06
C GLU A 772 -66.28 43.85 -32.17
N ARG A 773 -66.40 44.16 -30.87
CA ARG A 773 -65.32 43.95 -29.90
C ARG A 773 -65.02 42.47 -29.61
N VAL A 774 -65.98 41.57 -29.86
CA VAL A 774 -65.82 40.12 -29.65
C VAL A 774 -65.03 39.47 -30.80
N GLY A 775 -65.17 39.96 -32.04
CA GLY A 775 -64.51 39.39 -33.23
C GLY A 775 -62.98 39.53 -33.26
N ALA A 776 -62.42 40.53 -32.57
CA ALA A 776 -60.99 40.84 -32.64
C ALA A 776 -60.11 40.15 -31.57
N THR A 777 -60.69 39.37 -30.64
CA THR A 777 -59.97 38.93 -29.42
C THR A 777 -59.90 37.42 -29.18
N VAL A 778 -60.38 36.59 -30.12
CA VAL A 778 -60.20 35.12 -30.08
C VAL A 778 -58.73 34.71 -30.29
N ALA A 779 -57.86 35.63 -30.71
CA ALA A 779 -56.42 35.41 -30.81
C ALA A 779 -55.68 36.15 -29.68
N THR A 780 -55.46 35.49 -28.54
CA THR A 780 -54.22 35.50 -27.72
C THR A 780 -54.50 35.21 -26.24
N LYS A 781 -54.09 34.02 -25.76
CA LYS A 781 -52.86 33.73 -24.99
C LYS A 781 -53.10 32.39 -24.25
N PRO A 782 -52.36 31.31 -24.55
CA PRO A 782 -52.45 30.10 -23.74
C PRO A 782 -51.87 30.42 -22.37
N HIS A 783 -52.66 30.16 -21.33
CA HIS A 783 -52.18 30.09 -19.95
C HIS A 783 -51.02 29.09 -19.92
N ALA A 784 -49.87 29.48 -19.38
CA ALA A 784 -48.70 28.61 -19.26
C ALA A 784 -49.11 27.36 -18.46
N ALA A 785 -49.35 26.26 -19.18
CA ALA A 785 -49.69 24.99 -18.56
C ALA A 785 -48.48 24.56 -17.75
N LYS A 786 -48.70 24.30 -16.45
CA LYS A 786 -47.73 23.63 -15.61
C LYS A 786 -47.36 22.30 -16.33
N PRO A 787 -46.08 21.95 -16.48
CA PRO A 787 -45.68 20.70 -17.12
C PRO A 787 -46.41 19.52 -16.45
N PRO A 788 -46.68 18.43 -17.19
CA PRO A 788 -47.40 17.29 -16.66
C PRO A 788 -46.72 16.81 -15.37
N SER A 789 -47.45 16.84 -14.26
CA SER A 789 -47.00 16.24 -13.01
C SER A 789 -46.97 14.73 -13.19
N THR A 790 -45.93 14.08 -12.68
CA THR A 790 -45.79 12.63 -12.61
C THR A 790 -47.10 12.02 -12.07
N PRO A 791 -47.79 11.13 -12.82
CA PRO A 791 -48.94 10.43 -12.28
C PRO A 791 -48.47 9.58 -11.10
N ALA A 792 -49.07 9.78 -9.93
CA ALA A 792 -48.77 8.99 -8.74
C ALA A 792 -49.13 7.53 -9.03
N GLY A 793 -48.12 6.70 -9.28
CA GLY A 793 -48.27 5.25 -9.27
C GLY A 793 -48.72 4.81 -7.88
N GLN A 794 -49.90 4.21 -7.80
CA GLN A 794 -50.29 3.41 -6.65
C GLN A 794 -49.27 2.28 -6.52
N SER A 795 -48.38 2.40 -5.54
CA SER A 795 -47.65 1.24 -5.02
C SER A 795 -48.68 0.31 -4.38
N ALA A 796 -49.04 -0.76 -5.07
CA ALA A 796 -49.52 -1.95 -4.39
C ALA A 796 -48.39 -2.48 -3.48
N ASN A 797 -48.76 -2.95 -2.28
CA ASN A 797 -47.90 -3.48 -1.22
C ASN A 797 -46.71 -4.32 -1.69
#